data_AF-A0A7V9NRV4-F1
#
_entry.id   AF-A0A7V9NRV4-F1
#
_cell.length_a   1.000
_cell.length_b   1.000
_cell.length_c   1.000
_cell.angle_alpha   90.00
_cell.angle_beta   90.00
_cell.angle_gamma   90.00
#
_symmetry.space_group_name_H-M   'P 1'
#
loop_
_entity.id
_entity.type
_entity.pdbx_description
1 polymer ?
#
loop_
_entity_poly.entity_id
_entity_poly.type
_entity_poly.pdbx_seq_one_letter_code
_entity_poly.pdbx_strand_id
1 'polypeptide(L)'
;MLSSVFPVGSRARSIAAAGLSLAIALVAVQFVLPGSAGGGRGTPMAILFNGVVLGCGTALIALGLVLVYRSLRIINFAQGALGAAGGRLFFEFVQFTQVPFPIALLLGVGMGAVVGVGFDLIFGRRFFNHPRIVLTVVTVAALPFVAFFLAGLMPSLPIFPRSGLRSLVEQEGLVPSRGFLPFSGWKFQIGGFNNAYGFPEVFAIELFVFALIGVVCFLRYTRSGVAIRALAENSERASLLGIPVGNLSTMVWGIAGALSALGVIGVGSLTAPAAATASGVFIPALLAPLTAAVIARFESISVAVFSSLVLVTTATAVLYSYPTQAGLIQVGYFLLLVAFLVLQKRRAGRSEEGAGQGWAAVREQRSVPKELAGVSTVRNTRWALIAFGLLALIVFPIVVPTRFQFLGSTILIQAIIGVSLVVLTGWAGQISLGQFGFSAVGAIVGGALTAKAGVPFWFAVPIASAFAGAFAAVIGIPALRLRGLFLAVTTLAFAIAAEQTFFNKAYFGWLLPETIDRPTLFFLNFDQDRPMYYLSLFCLVLAILVTVNLRRSRFGRLLIAMRENEANVQSFGVSAVRLKLTAFAVSGALAGFSGAVFVHQQRGLSALSFGSQRSVDVFVFTVLGGIGSVGGALLGSGYDNLLRYFLPSNDFFRTVLGALQFGGSTLLVLYVAPAGLIGVVTKIRDAWLRIIAQRRQIIVPSLFADYDPAALERRLIPLADPDAHSGLAALGPGARFRLGSELHGGARSAPALHHRDDERLAIGAASASLGDIDAGPPDAVVGAALSAGREDI
;
A
#
# COMPACT_ATOMS: atom_id res chain seq x y z
N MET A 1 36.49 -41.38 9.41
CA MET A 1 37.09 -40.57 8.31
C MET A 1 36.13 -40.20 7.17
N LEU A 2 34.80 -40.37 7.29
CA LEU A 2 33.82 -39.98 6.25
C LEU A 2 32.88 -38.83 6.66
N SER A 3 33.04 -38.26 7.87
CA SER A 3 32.28 -37.09 8.34
C SER A 3 32.94 -35.74 8.03
N SER A 4 34.11 -35.74 7.40
CA SER A 4 34.89 -34.53 7.07
C SER A 4 34.74 -34.04 5.63
N VAL A 5 34.00 -34.74 4.77
CA VAL A 5 33.92 -34.42 3.32
C VAL A 5 32.71 -33.56 2.94
N PHE A 6 31.67 -33.49 3.79
CA PHE A 6 30.54 -32.60 3.57
C PHE A 6 30.14 -31.91 4.88
N PRO A 7 30.64 -30.69 5.17
CA PRO A 7 30.04 -29.89 6.21
C PRO A 7 28.60 -29.61 5.78
N VAL A 8 27.64 -30.33 6.38
CA VAL A 8 26.21 -30.08 6.23
C VAL A 8 25.96 -28.68 6.79
N GLY A 9 26.10 -27.70 5.90
CA GLY A 9 26.03 -26.29 6.24
C GLY A 9 24.69 -25.96 6.92
N SER A 10 24.64 -24.84 7.61
CA SER A 10 23.40 -24.31 8.22
C SER A 10 22.19 -24.35 7.27
N ARG A 11 22.42 -24.23 5.96
CA ARG A 11 21.41 -24.33 4.90
C ARG A 11 20.82 -25.74 4.70
N ALA A 12 21.65 -26.78 4.74
CA ALA A 12 21.17 -28.15 4.61
C ALA A 12 20.35 -28.57 5.84
N ARG A 13 20.74 -28.11 7.03
CA ARG A 13 19.94 -28.24 8.26
C ARG A 13 18.58 -27.52 8.15
N SER A 14 18.53 -26.32 7.57
CA SER A 14 17.25 -25.62 7.38
C SER A 14 16.32 -26.31 6.38
N ILE A 15 16.87 -26.92 5.32
CA ILE A 15 16.08 -27.67 4.33
C ILE A 15 15.55 -28.97 4.96
N ALA A 16 16.39 -29.70 5.69
CA ALA A 16 15.98 -30.91 6.40
C ALA A 16 14.91 -30.61 7.46
N ALA A 17 15.06 -29.53 8.22
CA ALA A 17 14.06 -29.10 9.21
C ALA A 17 12.73 -28.71 8.55
N ALA A 18 12.77 -28.03 7.39
CA ALA A 18 11.56 -27.64 6.66
C ALA A 18 10.86 -28.86 6.02
N GLY A 19 11.61 -29.83 5.51
CA GLY A 19 11.07 -31.10 5.04
C GLY A 19 10.45 -31.92 6.17
N LEU A 20 11.11 -31.98 7.33
CA LEU A 20 10.59 -32.64 8.52
C LEU A 20 9.30 -31.97 9.02
N SER A 21 9.22 -30.63 9.00
CA SER A 21 8.00 -29.92 9.39
C SER A 21 6.82 -30.21 8.46
N LEU A 22 7.07 -30.41 7.16
CA LEU A 22 6.04 -30.82 6.21
C LEU A 22 5.55 -32.24 6.51
N ALA A 23 6.47 -33.17 6.75
CA ALA A 23 6.13 -34.55 7.11
C ALA A 23 5.32 -34.61 8.41
N ILE A 24 5.73 -33.89 9.45
CA ILE A 24 5.02 -33.80 10.73
C ILE A 24 3.63 -33.19 10.54
N ALA A 25 3.51 -32.12 9.74
CA ALA A 25 2.22 -31.50 9.47
C ALA A 25 1.26 -32.45 8.73
N LEU A 26 1.76 -33.18 7.73
CA LEU A 26 0.97 -34.18 7.01
C LEU A 26 0.44 -35.26 7.95
N VAL A 27 1.30 -35.79 8.83
CA VAL A 27 0.90 -36.79 9.84
C VAL A 27 -0.10 -36.18 10.83
N ALA A 28 0.17 -34.99 11.36
CA ALA A 28 -0.73 -34.33 12.31
C ALA A 28 -2.12 -34.09 11.70
N VAL A 29 -2.19 -33.56 10.49
CA VAL A 29 -3.45 -33.30 9.77
C VAL A 29 -4.18 -34.60 9.43
N GLN A 30 -3.43 -35.66 9.13
CA GLN A 30 -4.01 -36.98 8.90
C GLN A 30 -4.69 -37.55 10.14
N PHE A 31 -4.18 -37.33 11.35
CA PHE A 31 -4.70 -37.97 12.57
C PHE A 31 -5.55 -37.07 13.47
N VAL A 32 -5.36 -35.75 13.43
CA VAL A 32 -5.99 -34.79 14.36
C VAL A 32 -7.37 -34.33 13.88
N LEU A 33 -7.59 -34.26 12.56
CA LEU A 33 -8.86 -33.78 12.02
C LEU A 33 -9.91 -34.91 11.93
N PRO A 34 -11.15 -34.65 12.37
CA PRO A 34 -12.23 -35.62 12.21
C PRO A 34 -12.58 -35.80 10.73
N GLY A 35 -12.96 -37.02 10.32
CA GLY A 35 -13.45 -37.27 8.97
C GLY A 35 -14.76 -36.52 8.69
N SER A 36 -15.05 -36.26 7.41
CA SER A 36 -16.19 -35.46 6.91
C SER A 36 -17.60 -35.93 7.36
N ALA A 37 -17.72 -37.12 7.94
CA ALA A 37 -18.96 -37.70 8.46
C ALA A 37 -18.89 -38.11 9.96
N GLY A 38 -17.91 -37.60 10.73
CA GLY A 38 -17.81 -37.82 12.18
C GLY A 38 -17.39 -39.22 12.64
N GLY A 39 -17.54 -40.27 11.81
CA GLY A 39 -17.22 -41.67 12.16
C GLY A 39 -15.87 -42.21 11.64
N GLY A 40 -15.21 -41.52 10.71
CA GLY A 40 -13.94 -41.97 10.11
C GLY A 40 -12.71 -41.31 10.72
N ARG A 41 -11.65 -42.10 10.97
CA ARG A 41 -10.35 -41.59 11.43
C ARG A 41 -9.63 -40.87 10.29
N GLY A 42 -9.49 -39.55 10.44
CA GLY A 42 -8.49 -38.77 9.72
C GLY A 42 -8.84 -38.29 8.32
N THR A 43 -7.99 -37.40 7.80
CA THR A 43 -8.09 -36.89 6.42
C THR A 43 -7.55 -37.95 5.44
N PRO A 44 -8.31 -38.41 4.44
CA PRO A 44 -7.82 -39.40 3.47
C PRO A 44 -6.59 -38.92 2.70
N MET A 45 -5.67 -39.85 2.39
CA MET A 45 -4.42 -39.56 1.65
C MET A 45 -4.66 -38.89 0.30
N ALA A 46 -5.78 -39.20 -0.36
CA ALA A 46 -6.25 -38.52 -1.57
C ALA A 46 -6.33 -36.99 -1.37
N ILE A 47 -6.96 -36.52 -0.29
CA ILE A 47 -7.16 -35.09 -0.04
C ILE A 47 -5.85 -34.41 0.34
N LEU A 48 -5.00 -35.10 1.11
CA LEU A 48 -3.66 -34.61 1.44
C LEU A 48 -2.81 -34.46 0.17
N PHE A 49 -2.87 -35.44 -0.73
CA PHE A 49 -2.21 -35.37 -2.04
C PHE A 49 -2.71 -34.16 -2.84
N ASN A 50 -4.03 -33.98 -2.96
CA ASN A 50 -4.60 -32.82 -3.65
C ASN A 50 -4.14 -31.48 -3.02
N GLY A 51 -4.08 -31.43 -1.68
CA GLY A 51 -3.57 -30.27 -0.95
C GLY A 51 -2.09 -29.96 -1.24
N VAL A 52 -1.24 -30.99 -1.35
CA VAL A 52 0.16 -30.83 -1.76
C VAL A 52 0.25 -30.30 -3.19
N VAL A 53 -0.56 -30.85 -4.11
CA VAL A 53 -0.56 -30.45 -5.52
C VAL A 53 -1.02 -28.99 -5.69
N LEU A 54 -2.10 -28.57 -5.03
CA LEU A 54 -2.53 -27.16 -4.98
C LEU A 54 -1.47 -26.27 -4.29
N GLY A 55 -0.79 -26.81 -3.29
CA GLY A 55 0.30 -26.17 -2.59
C GLY A 55 1.51 -25.89 -3.48
N CYS A 56 1.81 -26.76 -4.45
CA CYS A 56 2.90 -26.58 -5.42
C CYS A 56 2.71 -25.31 -6.26
N GLY A 57 1.51 -25.09 -6.80
CA GLY A 57 1.21 -23.88 -7.57
C GLY A 57 1.30 -22.61 -6.72
N THR A 58 0.74 -22.66 -5.51
CA THR A 58 0.81 -21.55 -4.53
C THR A 58 2.24 -21.26 -4.07
N ALA A 59 3.08 -22.29 -3.94
CA ALA A 59 4.48 -22.17 -3.54
C ALA A 59 5.31 -21.44 -4.61
N LEU A 60 5.00 -21.57 -5.90
CA LEU A 60 5.64 -20.79 -6.97
C LEU A 60 5.29 -19.30 -6.88
N ILE A 61 4.03 -18.97 -6.54
CA ILE A 61 3.60 -17.59 -6.29
C ILE A 61 4.35 -17.03 -5.07
N ALA A 62 4.45 -17.80 -3.97
CA ALA A 62 5.21 -17.42 -2.78
C ALA A 62 6.71 -17.22 -3.09
N LEU A 63 7.29 -18.10 -3.90
CA LEU A 63 8.69 -18.01 -4.35
C LEU A 63 8.97 -16.71 -5.11
N GLY A 64 8.12 -16.38 -6.09
CA GLY A 64 8.23 -15.12 -6.83
C GLY A 64 8.07 -13.89 -5.92
N LEU A 65 7.14 -13.93 -4.98
CA LEU A 65 6.91 -12.87 -4.01
C LEU A 65 8.13 -12.63 -3.08
N VAL A 66 8.76 -13.72 -2.59
CA VAL A 66 9.99 -13.64 -1.79
C VAL A 66 11.17 -13.14 -2.62
N LEU A 67 11.30 -13.56 -3.89
CA LEU A 67 12.35 -13.12 -4.80
C LEU A 67 12.32 -11.60 -5.03
N VAL A 68 11.14 -11.04 -5.30
CA VAL A 68 10.94 -9.60 -5.51
C VAL A 68 11.20 -8.82 -4.22
N TYR A 69 10.65 -9.27 -3.08
CA TYR A 69 10.92 -8.58 -1.81
C TYR A 69 12.39 -8.62 -1.44
N ARG A 70 13.05 -9.75 -1.63
CA ARG A 70 14.44 -9.91 -1.23
C ARG A 70 15.35 -8.95 -2.00
N SER A 71 15.07 -8.70 -3.27
CA SER A 71 15.86 -7.78 -4.12
C SER A 71 15.52 -6.30 -3.92
N LEU A 72 14.24 -5.95 -3.72
CA LEU A 72 13.78 -4.55 -3.73
C LEU A 72 13.24 -4.05 -2.39
N ARG A 73 13.00 -4.93 -1.43
CA ARG A 73 12.33 -4.63 -0.15
C ARG A 73 10.93 -4.03 -0.31
N ILE A 74 10.23 -4.43 -1.38
CA ILE A 74 8.82 -4.11 -1.64
C ILE A 74 8.01 -5.41 -1.77
N ILE A 75 6.79 -5.43 -1.24
CA ILE A 75 5.85 -6.52 -1.42
C ILE A 75 5.07 -6.27 -2.69
N ASN A 76 5.10 -7.28 -3.57
CA ASN A 76 4.35 -7.27 -4.81
C ASN A 76 2.93 -7.82 -4.57
N PHE A 77 1.97 -6.92 -4.36
CA PHE A 77 0.56 -7.31 -4.31
C PHE A 77 0.00 -7.70 -5.69
N ALA A 78 0.69 -7.39 -6.79
CA ALA A 78 0.30 -7.84 -8.13
C ALA A 78 0.69 -9.29 -8.42
N GLN A 79 1.38 -9.98 -7.51
CA GLN A 79 2.10 -11.21 -7.84
C GLN A 79 1.20 -12.24 -8.54
N GLY A 80 0.00 -12.51 -8.02
CA GLY A 80 -0.95 -13.44 -8.64
C GLY A 80 -1.44 -12.98 -10.02
N ALA A 81 -1.76 -11.68 -10.17
CA ALA A 81 -2.23 -11.14 -11.45
C ALA A 81 -1.16 -11.21 -12.55
N LEU A 82 0.12 -10.99 -12.23
CA LEU A 82 1.22 -11.11 -13.21
C LEU A 82 1.24 -12.49 -13.88
N GLY A 83 0.92 -13.55 -13.12
CA GLY A 83 0.81 -14.92 -13.62
C GLY A 83 -0.48 -15.22 -14.34
N ALA A 84 -1.58 -14.55 -13.98
CA ALA A 84 -2.90 -14.75 -14.56
C ALA A 84 -2.94 -14.51 -16.06
N ALA A 85 -2.17 -13.54 -16.55
CA ALA A 85 -2.00 -13.29 -17.97
C ALA A 85 -1.42 -14.49 -18.72
N GLY A 86 -0.34 -15.08 -18.18
CA GLY A 86 0.27 -16.27 -18.74
C GLY A 86 -0.64 -17.49 -18.67
N GLY A 87 -1.33 -17.65 -17.55
CA GLY A 87 -2.32 -18.71 -17.37
C GLY A 87 -3.49 -18.62 -18.34
N ARG A 88 -4.08 -17.42 -18.50
CA ARG A 88 -5.20 -17.24 -19.44
C ARG A 88 -4.77 -17.52 -20.88
N LEU A 89 -3.61 -17.02 -21.29
CA LEU A 89 -3.09 -17.30 -22.64
C LEU A 89 -2.91 -18.80 -22.89
N PHE A 90 -2.32 -19.50 -21.92
CA PHE A 90 -2.12 -20.94 -21.98
C PHE A 90 -3.46 -21.69 -22.15
N PHE A 91 -4.46 -21.40 -21.32
CA PHE A 91 -5.76 -22.08 -21.40
C PHE A 91 -6.52 -21.74 -22.67
N GLU A 92 -6.44 -20.51 -23.18
CA GLU A 92 -7.06 -20.14 -24.47
C GLU A 92 -6.44 -20.93 -25.63
N PHE A 93 -5.10 -21.08 -25.67
CA PHE A 93 -4.45 -21.90 -26.69
C PHE A 93 -4.86 -23.37 -26.57
N VAL A 94 -4.84 -23.94 -25.37
CA VAL A 94 -5.16 -25.35 -25.14
C VAL A 94 -6.63 -25.67 -25.43
N GLN A 95 -7.55 -24.75 -25.14
CA GLN A 95 -8.99 -24.97 -25.32
C GLN A 95 -9.49 -24.69 -26.74
N PHE A 96 -8.99 -23.62 -27.38
CA PHE A 96 -9.63 -23.10 -28.60
C PHE A 96 -8.75 -23.19 -29.85
N THR A 97 -7.48 -23.62 -29.73
CA THR A 97 -6.57 -23.70 -30.87
C THR A 97 -5.91 -25.08 -30.97
N GLN A 98 -5.31 -25.36 -32.12
CA GLN A 98 -4.55 -26.58 -32.38
C GLN A 98 -3.05 -26.44 -32.03
N VAL A 99 -2.67 -25.44 -31.25
CA VAL A 99 -1.26 -25.21 -30.87
C VAL A 99 -0.79 -26.37 -29.98
N PRO A 100 0.36 -27.00 -30.28
CA PRO A 100 0.90 -28.06 -29.43
C PRO A 100 1.09 -27.62 -27.99
N PHE A 101 0.72 -28.51 -27.06
CA PHE A 101 0.75 -28.24 -25.62
C PHE A 101 2.07 -27.64 -25.08
N PRO A 102 3.27 -28.15 -25.46
CA PRO A 102 4.52 -27.57 -24.97
C PRO A 102 4.74 -26.12 -25.43
N ILE A 103 4.28 -25.79 -26.64
CA ILE A 103 4.37 -24.43 -27.19
C ILE A 103 3.40 -23.52 -26.45
N ALA A 104 2.17 -23.97 -26.20
CA ALA A 104 1.19 -23.23 -25.40
C ALA A 104 1.74 -22.93 -24.00
N LEU A 105 2.40 -23.92 -23.36
CA LEU A 105 3.04 -23.74 -22.05
C LEU A 105 4.15 -22.68 -22.11
N LEU A 106 5.07 -22.78 -23.08
CA LEU A 106 6.16 -21.82 -23.24
C LEU A 106 5.65 -20.40 -23.51
N LEU A 107 4.60 -20.25 -24.32
CA LEU A 107 3.96 -18.97 -24.59
C LEU A 107 3.30 -18.40 -23.33
N GLY A 108 2.60 -19.24 -22.54
CA GLY A 108 2.02 -18.82 -21.26
C GLY A 108 3.06 -18.35 -20.26
N VAL A 109 4.13 -19.13 -20.06
CA VAL A 109 5.23 -18.76 -19.15
C VAL A 109 5.97 -17.51 -19.64
N GLY A 110 6.25 -17.45 -20.95
CA GLY A 110 6.87 -16.30 -21.59
C GLY A 110 6.03 -15.03 -21.43
N MET A 111 4.71 -15.13 -21.55
CA MET A 111 3.82 -14.00 -21.32
C MET A 111 3.86 -13.52 -19.86
N GLY A 112 3.86 -14.42 -18.89
CA GLY A 112 4.07 -14.06 -17.49
C GLY A 112 5.39 -13.30 -17.27
N ALA A 113 6.47 -13.76 -17.91
CA ALA A 113 7.77 -13.08 -17.85
C ALA A 113 7.73 -11.69 -18.49
N VAL A 114 7.13 -11.56 -19.68
CA VAL A 114 6.98 -10.28 -20.40
C VAL A 114 6.18 -9.28 -19.58
N VAL A 115 5.08 -9.72 -18.95
CA VAL A 115 4.25 -8.88 -18.09
C VAL A 115 5.04 -8.42 -16.85
N GLY A 116 5.81 -9.31 -16.23
CA GLY A 116 6.71 -8.95 -15.13
C GLY A 116 7.79 -7.93 -15.53
N VAL A 117 8.47 -8.16 -16.66
CA VAL A 117 9.46 -7.23 -17.22
C VAL A 117 8.84 -5.89 -17.55
N GLY A 118 7.70 -5.88 -18.25
CA GLY A 118 6.97 -4.67 -18.59
C GLY A 118 6.56 -3.88 -17.35
N PHE A 119 6.13 -4.57 -16.29
CA PHE A 119 5.81 -3.94 -15.01
C PHE A 119 7.01 -3.20 -14.41
N ASP A 120 8.19 -3.81 -14.37
CA ASP A 120 9.40 -3.13 -13.86
C ASP A 120 9.87 -1.99 -14.78
N LEU A 121 9.81 -2.17 -16.10
CA LEU A 121 10.24 -1.15 -17.06
C LEU A 121 9.37 0.12 -16.99
N ILE A 122 8.05 -0.06 -16.90
CA ILE A 122 7.09 1.06 -16.86
C ILE A 122 7.10 1.69 -15.47
N PHE A 123 7.11 0.87 -14.42
CA PHE A 123 6.90 1.34 -13.06
C PHE A 123 8.15 1.22 -12.19
N GLY A 124 8.70 0.01 -12.04
CA GLY A 124 9.81 -0.28 -11.13
C GLY A 124 11.02 0.66 -11.29
N ARG A 125 11.54 0.80 -12.52
CA ARG A 125 12.70 1.67 -12.82
C ARG A 125 12.40 3.15 -12.62
N ARG A 126 11.20 3.59 -13.00
CA ARG A 126 10.83 5.01 -12.94
C ARG A 126 10.61 5.47 -11.50
N PHE A 127 10.00 4.62 -10.68
CA PHE A 127 9.71 4.90 -9.27
C PHE A 127 10.85 4.56 -8.31
N PHE A 128 12.02 4.15 -8.82
CA PHE A 128 13.18 3.79 -7.99
C PHE A 128 13.63 4.94 -7.06
N ASN A 129 13.54 6.18 -7.53
CA ASN A 129 13.89 7.38 -6.76
C ASN A 129 12.73 7.94 -5.92
N HIS A 130 11.56 7.29 -5.96
CA HIS A 130 10.34 7.75 -5.28
C HIS A 130 10.12 7.01 -3.94
N PRO A 131 9.30 7.58 -3.02
CA PRO A 131 9.04 6.95 -1.72
C PRO A 131 8.45 5.54 -1.90
N ARG A 132 8.88 4.59 -1.07
CA ARG A 132 8.48 3.17 -1.20
C ARG A 132 6.97 2.93 -1.13
N ILE A 133 6.23 3.82 -0.46
CA ILE A 133 4.76 3.82 -0.40
C ILE A 133 4.15 3.91 -1.82
N VAL A 134 4.71 4.75 -2.68
CA VAL A 134 4.25 4.88 -4.08
C VAL A 134 4.41 3.56 -4.80
N LEU A 135 5.55 2.87 -4.62
CA LEU A 135 5.76 1.59 -5.29
C LEU A 135 4.78 0.50 -4.80
N THR A 136 4.45 0.46 -3.50
CA THR A 136 3.43 -0.47 -2.99
C THR A 136 2.04 -0.18 -3.57
N VAL A 137 1.71 1.09 -3.81
CA VAL A 137 0.43 1.48 -4.41
C VAL A 137 0.43 1.13 -5.89
N VAL A 138 1.55 1.28 -6.57
CA VAL A 138 1.70 0.90 -7.97
C VAL A 138 1.55 -0.60 -8.15
N THR A 139 2.14 -1.45 -7.29
CA THR A 139 1.91 -2.91 -7.36
C THR A 139 0.45 -3.27 -7.11
N VAL A 140 -0.22 -2.56 -6.22
CA VAL A 140 -1.65 -2.76 -5.99
C VAL A 140 -2.49 -2.30 -7.20
N ALA A 141 -2.28 -1.08 -7.70
CA ALA A 141 -3.02 -0.52 -8.83
C ALA A 141 -2.77 -1.27 -10.14
N ALA A 142 -1.66 -2.01 -10.23
CA ALA A 142 -1.36 -2.93 -11.32
C ALA A 142 -2.38 -4.07 -11.45
N LEU A 143 -2.95 -4.53 -10.34
CA LEU A 143 -3.87 -5.67 -10.32
C LEU A 143 -5.00 -5.53 -11.35
N PRO A 144 -5.83 -4.47 -11.32
CA PRO A 144 -6.89 -4.30 -12.31
C PRO A 144 -6.35 -4.07 -13.72
N PHE A 145 -5.20 -3.40 -13.88
CA PHE A 145 -4.59 -3.17 -15.20
C PHE A 145 -4.19 -4.50 -15.86
N VAL A 146 -3.46 -5.35 -15.14
CA VAL A 146 -3.01 -6.66 -15.60
C VAL A 146 -4.20 -7.61 -15.81
N ALA A 147 -5.14 -7.64 -14.85
CA ALA A 147 -6.34 -8.45 -14.95
C ALA A 147 -7.13 -8.13 -16.23
N PHE A 148 -7.30 -6.84 -16.52
CA PHE A 148 -8.09 -6.40 -17.66
C PHE A 148 -7.36 -6.51 -19.00
N PHE A 149 -6.13 -5.99 -19.09
CA PHE A 149 -5.38 -5.98 -20.35
C PHE A 149 -5.13 -7.39 -20.86
N LEU A 150 -5.13 -8.39 -19.99
CA LEU A 150 -4.70 -9.74 -20.33
C LEU A 150 -5.86 -10.74 -20.27
N ALA A 151 -6.81 -10.65 -19.32
CA ALA A 151 -7.99 -11.51 -19.34
C ALA A 151 -9.10 -11.02 -20.29
N GLY A 152 -9.20 -9.70 -20.53
CA GLY A 152 -10.21 -9.12 -21.42
C GLY A 152 -9.78 -9.02 -22.88
N LEU A 153 -8.51 -8.68 -23.14
CA LEU A 153 -8.00 -8.52 -24.51
C LEU A 153 -7.67 -9.85 -25.18
N MET A 154 -7.17 -10.85 -24.42
CA MET A 154 -6.77 -12.13 -25.01
C MET A 154 -7.90 -12.85 -25.74
N PRO A 155 -9.12 -13.00 -25.17
CA PRO A 155 -10.24 -13.62 -25.88
C PRO A 155 -10.67 -12.86 -27.16
N SER A 156 -10.28 -11.58 -27.29
CA SER A 156 -10.58 -10.74 -28.45
C SER A 156 -9.53 -10.79 -29.56
N LEU A 157 -8.39 -11.48 -29.33
CA LEU A 157 -7.37 -11.62 -30.37
C LEU A 157 -7.91 -12.44 -31.55
N PRO A 158 -7.56 -12.12 -32.80
CA PRO A 158 -8.09 -12.77 -34.00
C PRO A 158 -7.81 -14.28 -34.08
N ILE A 159 -6.85 -14.75 -33.30
CA ILE A 159 -6.40 -16.15 -33.24
C ILE A 159 -7.44 -17.02 -32.53
N PHE A 160 -8.29 -16.44 -31.67
CA PHE A 160 -9.28 -17.18 -30.90
C PHE A 160 -10.71 -16.92 -31.40
N PRO A 161 -11.65 -17.86 -31.17
CA PRO A 161 -13.05 -17.67 -31.51
C PRO A 161 -13.61 -16.39 -30.86
N ARG A 162 -14.36 -15.60 -31.64
CA ARG A 162 -15.01 -14.36 -31.14
C ARG A 162 -15.89 -14.69 -29.93
N SER A 163 -15.90 -13.81 -28.94
CA SER A 163 -16.65 -14.00 -27.69
C SER A 163 -18.12 -14.36 -27.92
N GLY A 164 -18.80 -13.71 -28.89
CA GLY A 164 -20.20 -14.01 -29.22
C GLY A 164 -20.51 -15.41 -29.76
N LEU A 165 -19.47 -16.18 -30.13
CA LEU A 165 -19.59 -17.58 -30.55
C LEU A 165 -19.31 -18.58 -29.42
N ARG A 166 -18.87 -18.10 -28.26
CA ARG A 166 -18.57 -18.90 -27.08
C ARG A 166 -19.77 -18.97 -26.15
N SER A 167 -19.97 -20.11 -25.50
CA SER A 167 -20.95 -20.23 -24.42
C SER A 167 -20.56 -19.34 -23.22
N LEU A 168 -21.53 -18.94 -22.39
CA LEU A 168 -21.26 -18.16 -21.17
C LEU A 168 -20.26 -18.86 -20.24
N VAL A 169 -20.30 -20.18 -20.15
CA VAL A 169 -19.39 -20.99 -19.33
C VAL A 169 -17.95 -20.94 -19.87
N GLU A 170 -17.78 -20.90 -21.19
CA GLU A 170 -16.47 -20.76 -21.86
C GLU A 170 -15.92 -19.33 -21.75
N GLN A 171 -16.79 -18.31 -21.87
CA GLN A 171 -16.39 -16.91 -21.70
C GLN A 171 -15.84 -16.68 -20.30
N GLU A 172 -16.58 -17.14 -19.29
CA GLU A 172 -16.18 -17.04 -17.88
C GLU A 172 -14.99 -17.95 -17.54
N GLY A 173 -14.61 -18.90 -18.43
CA GLY A 173 -13.50 -19.82 -18.19
C GLY A 173 -13.80 -20.88 -17.12
N LEU A 174 -15.07 -21.22 -16.95
CA LEU A 174 -15.57 -22.19 -15.97
C LEU A 174 -15.49 -23.64 -16.46
N VAL A 175 -15.17 -23.85 -17.75
CA VAL A 175 -14.98 -25.19 -18.31
C VAL A 175 -13.75 -25.85 -17.67
N PRO A 176 -13.89 -27.06 -17.07
CA PRO A 176 -12.76 -27.78 -16.50
C PRO A 176 -11.66 -28.05 -17.53
N SER A 177 -10.43 -27.69 -17.19
CA SER A 177 -9.26 -27.82 -18.10
C SER A 177 -8.84 -29.27 -18.35
N ARG A 178 -9.23 -30.20 -17.47
CA ARG A 178 -8.79 -31.61 -17.50
C ARG A 178 -9.04 -32.31 -18.84
N GLY A 179 -10.13 -31.98 -19.53
CA GLY A 179 -10.49 -32.61 -20.81
C GLY A 179 -9.59 -32.23 -21.99
N PHE A 180 -8.93 -31.07 -21.91
CA PHE A 180 -8.13 -30.50 -23.01
C PHE A 180 -6.63 -30.73 -22.83
N LEU A 181 -6.21 -31.25 -21.68
CA LEU A 181 -4.80 -31.50 -21.38
C LEU A 181 -4.35 -32.84 -22.00
N PRO A 182 -3.05 -33.00 -22.30
CA PRO A 182 -2.48 -34.26 -22.75
C PRO A 182 -2.85 -35.41 -21.80
N PHE A 183 -3.01 -36.61 -22.36
CA PHE A 183 -3.32 -37.81 -21.59
C PHE A 183 -4.58 -37.69 -20.71
N SER A 184 -5.63 -37.00 -21.17
CA SER A 184 -6.88 -36.80 -20.43
C SER A 184 -7.60 -38.11 -20.03
N GLY A 185 -7.34 -39.20 -20.77
CA GLY A 185 -7.82 -40.55 -20.44
C GLY A 185 -7.04 -41.27 -19.35
N TRP A 186 -5.82 -40.81 -19.02
CA TRP A 186 -4.98 -41.44 -18.00
C TRP A 186 -5.44 -41.05 -16.60
N LYS A 187 -5.79 -42.06 -15.81
CA LYS A 187 -6.30 -41.88 -14.45
C LYS A 187 -5.61 -42.85 -13.50
N PHE A 188 -5.33 -42.38 -12.29
CA PHE A 188 -4.83 -43.18 -11.19
C PHE A 188 -5.54 -42.78 -9.89
N GLN A 189 -5.50 -43.66 -8.89
CA GLN A 189 -6.12 -43.44 -7.58
C GLN A 189 -5.05 -43.46 -6.49
N ILE A 190 -5.21 -42.61 -5.48
CA ILE A 190 -4.34 -42.56 -4.30
C ILE A 190 -5.19 -42.82 -3.06
N GLY A 191 -4.90 -43.91 -2.35
CA GLY A 191 -5.66 -44.34 -1.18
C GLY A 191 -7.04 -44.92 -1.52
N GLY A 192 -7.83 -45.24 -0.49
CA GLY A 192 -9.15 -45.89 -0.65
C GLY A 192 -10.32 -44.93 -0.93
N PHE A 193 -10.06 -43.66 -1.26
CA PHE A 193 -11.10 -42.67 -1.55
C PHE A 193 -11.31 -42.59 -3.07
N ASN A 194 -12.57 -42.57 -3.53
CA ASN A 194 -12.93 -42.74 -4.95
C ASN A 194 -12.71 -41.46 -5.80
N ASN A 195 -11.58 -40.78 -5.63
CA ASN A 195 -11.15 -39.65 -6.45
C ASN A 195 -10.14 -40.15 -7.49
N ALA A 196 -10.46 -39.96 -8.78
CA ALA A 196 -9.53 -40.21 -9.87
C ALA A 196 -8.66 -38.98 -10.13
N TYR A 197 -7.35 -39.14 -9.97
CA TYR A 197 -6.32 -38.19 -10.39
C TYR A 197 -5.82 -38.54 -11.78
N GLY A 198 -5.14 -37.62 -12.47
CA GLY A 198 -4.61 -37.89 -13.81
C GLY A 198 -3.40 -37.02 -14.13
N PHE A 199 -3.23 -36.73 -15.41
CA PHE A 199 -2.15 -35.88 -15.90
C PHE A 199 -2.03 -34.50 -15.21
N PRO A 200 -3.13 -33.75 -14.91
CA PRO A 200 -3.03 -32.41 -14.34
C PRO A 200 -2.28 -32.35 -13.01
N GLU A 201 -2.46 -33.35 -12.14
CA GLU A 201 -1.81 -33.43 -10.83
C GLU A 201 -0.31 -33.66 -10.94
N VAL A 202 0.11 -34.59 -11.81
CA VAL A 202 1.53 -34.86 -12.06
C VAL A 202 2.18 -33.65 -12.74
N PHE A 203 1.51 -33.08 -13.74
CA PHE A 203 1.96 -31.89 -14.43
C PHE A 203 2.21 -30.70 -13.49
N ALA A 204 1.30 -30.44 -12.54
CA ALA A 204 1.48 -29.36 -11.56
C ALA A 204 2.71 -29.58 -10.65
N ILE A 205 2.98 -30.84 -10.26
CA ILE A 205 4.17 -31.19 -9.47
C ILE A 205 5.44 -31.02 -10.32
N GLU A 206 5.43 -31.48 -11.57
CA GLU A 206 6.56 -31.35 -12.51
C GLU A 206 6.93 -29.88 -12.73
N LEU A 207 5.93 -29.03 -13.03
CA LEU A 207 6.13 -27.58 -13.17
C LEU A 207 6.81 -26.99 -11.94
N PHE A 208 6.36 -27.37 -10.75
CA PHE A 208 6.93 -26.90 -9.50
C PHE A 208 8.37 -27.35 -9.29
N VAL A 209 8.67 -28.64 -9.50
CA VAL A 209 10.02 -29.19 -9.31
C VAL A 209 11.00 -28.57 -10.31
N PHE A 210 10.64 -28.49 -11.59
CA PHE A 210 11.51 -27.90 -12.61
C PHE A 210 11.75 -26.41 -12.38
N ALA A 211 10.71 -25.65 -12.00
CA ALA A 211 10.86 -24.23 -11.67
C ALA A 211 11.77 -24.02 -10.45
N LEU A 212 11.61 -24.84 -9.40
CA LEU A 212 12.43 -24.74 -8.20
C LEU A 212 13.90 -25.04 -8.50
N ILE A 213 14.18 -26.12 -9.24
CA ILE A 213 15.53 -26.46 -9.69
C ILE A 213 16.10 -25.33 -10.55
N GLY A 214 15.33 -24.83 -11.50
CA GLY A 214 15.72 -23.72 -12.38
C GLY A 214 16.13 -22.46 -11.61
N VAL A 215 15.31 -22.03 -10.64
CA VAL A 215 15.60 -20.85 -9.81
C VAL A 215 16.83 -21.07 -8.91
N VAL A 216 16.94 -22.24 -8.28
CA VAL A 216 18.09 -22.56 -7.41
C VAL A 216 19.39 -22.59 -8.22
N CYS A 217 19.37 -23.25 -9.38
CA CYS A 217 20.52 -23.30 -10.29
C CYS A 217 20.88 -21.89 -10.79
N PHE A 218 19.89 -21.10 -11.19
CA PHE A 218 20.08 -19.72 -11.61
C PHE A 218 20.75 -18.87 -10.51
N LEU A 219 20.21 -18.87 -9.29
CA LEU A 219 20.74 -18.06 -8.18
C LEU A 219 22.13 -18.53 -7.70
N ARG A 220 22.44 -19.82 -7.84
CA ARG A 220 23.69 -20.41 -7.37
C ARG A 220 24.82 -20.30 -8.39
N TYR A 221 24.55 -20.61 -9.65
CA TYR A 221 25.60 -20.83 -10.66
C TYR A 221 25.75 -19.70 -11.67
N THR A 222 24.81 -18.75 -11.75
CA THR A 222 24.93 -17.63 -12.71
C THR A 222 25.51 -16.37 -12.07
N ARG A 223 26.23 -15.58 -12.85
CA ARG A 223 26.76 -14.26 -12.44
C ARG A 223 25.63 -13.31 -12.02
N SER A 224 24.54 -13.27 -12.80
CA SER A 224 23.34 -12.50 -12.46
C SER A 224 22.72 -12.96 -11.14
N GLY A 225 22.68 -14.26 -10.87
CA GLY A 225 22.20 -14.83 -9.61
C GLY A 225 23.05 -14.44 -8.39
N VAL A 226 24.37 -14.37 -8.54
CA VAL A 226 25.27 -13.84 -7.50
C VAL A 226 25.02 -12.34 -7.30
N ALA A 227 24.88 -11.57 -8.37
CA ALA A 227 24.62 -10.13 -8.30
C ALA A 227 23.26 -9.81 -7.65
N ILE A 228 22.21 -10.62 -7.90
CA ILE A 228 20.90 -10.51 -7.24
C ILE A 228 21.03 -10.80 -5.73
N ARG A 229 21.90 -11.72 -5.31
CA ARG A 229 22.17 -11.97 -3.89
C ARG A 229 22.87 -10.78 -3.22
N ALA A 230 23.77 -10.09 -3.93
CA ALA A 230 24.39 -8.85 -3.44
C ALA A 230 23.37 -7.70 -3.36
N LEU A 231 22.55 -7.53 -4.40
CA LEU A 231 21.43 -6.58 -4.44
C LEU A 231 20.49 -6.76 -3.24
N ALA A 232 20.23 -8.02 -2.85
CA ALA A 232 19.35 -8.36 -1.74
C ALA A 232 19.86 -7.96 -0.35
N GLU A 233 21.18 -7.85 -0.17
CA GLU A 233 21.75 -7.37 1.08
C GLU A 233 21.61 -5.85 1.20
N ASN A 234 22.03 -5.12 0.17
CA ASN A 234 21.88 -3.67 0.10
C ASN A 234 21.98 -3.18 -1.36
N SER A 235 20.86 -2.69 -1.90
CA SER A 235 20.77 -2.22 -3.28
C SER A 235 21.60 -0.97 -3.54
N GLU A 236 21.66 -0.06 -2.58
CA GLU A 236 22.42 1.19 -2.67
C GLU A 236 23.92 0.89 -2.72
N ARG A 237 24.42 0.04 -1.80
CA ARG A 237 25.82 -0.41 -1.81
C ARG A 237 26.17 -1.19 -3.09
N ALA A 238 25.27 -2.05 -3.56
CA ALA A 238 25.48 -2.79 -4.81
C ALA A 238 25.63 -1.82 -6.01
N SER A 239 24.80 -0.77 -6.07
CA SER A 239 24.91 0.25 -7.12
C SER A 239 26.23 1.02 -7.08
N LEU A 240 26.75 1.32 -5.88
CA LEU A 240 28.05 1.96 -5.70
C LEU A 240 29.23 1.08 -6.14
N LEU A 241 29.06 -0.24 -6.12
CA LEU A 241 30.03 -1.21 -6.64
C LEU A 241 29.91 -1.41 -8.17
N GLY A 242 29.10 -0.61 -8.87
CA GLY A 242 28.90 -0.70 -10.32
C GLY A 242 27.98 -1.84 -10.76
N ILE A 243 27.29 -2.51 -9.84
CA ILE A 243 26.32 -3.56 -10.18
C ILE A 243 25.08 -2.91 -10.82
N PRO A 244 24.62 -3.35 -12.00
CA PRO A 244 23.49 -2.73 -12.70
C PRO A 244 22.15 -3.12 -12.06
N VAL A 245 21.83 -2.48 -10.93
CA VAL A 245 20.63 -2.76 -10.11
C VAL A 245 19.35 -2.72 -10.94
N GLY A 246 19.21 -1.75 -11.85
CA GLY A 246 18.03 -1.62 -12.71
C GLY A 246 17.80 -2.84 -13.63
N ASN A 247 18.86 -3.34 -14.28
CA ASN A 247 18.75 -4.50 -15.17
C ASN A 247 18.49 -5.79 -14.38
N LEU A 248 19.13 -5.94 -13.22
CA LEU A 248 18.89 -7.07 -12.34
C LEU A 248 17.47 -7.06 -11.75
N SER A 249 16.93 -5.88 -11.40
CA SER A 249 15.52 -5.72 -10.99
C SER A 249 14.58 -6.25 -12.07
N THR A 250 14.75 -5.79 -13.32
CA THR A 250 13.90 -6.22 -14.43
C THR A 250 13.94 -7.73 -14.66
N MET A 251 15.13 -8.32 -14.54
CA MET A 251 15.29 -9.78 -14.62
C MET A 251 14.57 -10.50 -13.47
N VAL A 252 14.67 -9.99 -12.24
CA VAL A 252 13.96 -10.54 -11.08
C VAL A 252 12.44 -10.47 -11.26
N TRP A 253 11.92 -9.36 -11.76
CA TRP A 253 10.49 -9.22 -12.07
C TRP A 253 10.03 -10.15 -13.19
N GLY A 254 10.84 -10.34 -14.23
CA GLY A 254 10.57 -11.33 -15.28
C GLY A 254 10.51 -12.76 -14.73
N ILE A 255 11.48 -13.15 -13.90
CA ILE A 255 11.48 -14.46 -13.24
C ILE A 255 10.26 -14.60 -12.32
N ALA A 256 9.93 -13.57 -11.54
CA ALA A 256 8.77 -13.59 -10.65
C ALA A 256 7.45 -13.71 -11.42
N GLY A 257 7.32 -13.04 -12.57
CA GLY A 257 6.18 -13.16 -13.47
C GLY A 257 6.06 -14.56 -14.08
N ALA A 258 7.17 -15.15 -14.53
CA ALA A 258 7.22 -16.52 -15.05
C ALA A 258 6.81 -17.56 -13.99
N LEU A 259 7.34 -17.44 -12.77
CA LEU A 259 6.99 -18.30 -11.64
C LEU A 259 5.52 -18.16 -11.26
N SER A 260 4.99 -16.94 -11.29
CA SER A 260 3.57 -16.72 -11.05
C SER A 260 2.71 -17.38 -12.14
N ALA A 261 3.09 -17.27 -13.42
CA ALA A 261 2.37 -17.92 -14.52
C ALA A 261 2.37 -19.44 -14.36
N LEU A 262 3.50 -20.04 -14.02
CA LEU A 262 3.57 -21.48 -13.72
C LEU A 262 2.67 -21.87 -12.54
N GLY A 263 2.64 -21.06 -11.48
CA GLY A 263 1.75 -21.28 -10.34
C GLY A 263 0.27 -21.22 -10.72
N VAL A 264 -0.12 -20.22 -11.51
CA VAL A 264 -1.50 -20.04 -12.00
C VAL A 264 -1.90 -21.14 -12.99
N ILE A 265 -1.01 -21.52 -13.92
CA ILE A 265 -1.24 -22.65 -14.84
C ILE A 265 -1.43 -23.95 -14.05
N GLY A 266 -0.60 -24.19 -13.04
CA GLY A 266 -0.71 -25.36 -12.17
C GLY A 266 -2.00 -25.41 -11.36
N VAL A 267 -2.45 -24.29 -10.76
CA VAL A 267 -3.73 -24.25 -10.02
C VAL A 267 -4.93 -24.32 -10.96
N GLY A 268 -4.87 -23.61 -12.09
CA GLY A 268 -5.93 -23.58 -13.09
C GLY A 268 -6.14 -24.92 -13.78
N SER A 269 -5.07 -25.73 -13.96
CA SER A 269 -5.15 -27.05 -14.61
C SER A 269 -5.89 -28.09 -13.76
N LEU A 270 -5.80 -27.96 -12.43
CA LEU A 270 -6.43 -28.83 -11.43
C LEU A 270 -7.91 -28.55 -11.27
N THR A 271 -8.29 -27.28 -11.48
CA THR A 271 -9.63 -26.73 -11.24
C THR A 271 -10.26 -26.27 -12.56
N ALA A 272 -10.55 -24.98 -12.68
CA ALA A 272 -10.97 -24.33 -13.90
C ALA A 272 -10.11 -23.07 -14.12
N PRO A 273 -9.85 -22.66 -15.37
CA PRO A 273 -9.06 -21.46 -15.68
C PRO A 273 -9.53 -20.22 -14.90
N ALA A 274 -10.84 -20.03 -14.76
CA ALA A 274 -11.43 -18.90 -14.02
C ALA A 274 -10.98 -18.82 -12.56
N ALA A 275 -10.87 -19.98 -11.90
CA ALA A 275 -10.54 -20.06 -10.47
C ALA A 275 -9.14 -19.52 -10.17
N ALA A 276 -8.25 -19.45 -11.16
CA ALA A 276 -6.89 -18.96 -11.00
C ALA A 276 -6.61 -17.63 -11.76
N THR A 277 -7.49 -17.23 -12.69
CA THR A 277 -7.28 -16.06 -13.58
C THR A 277 -8.28 -14.92 -13.41
N ALA A 278 -9.34 -15.10 -12.61
CA ALA A 278 -10.35 -14.06 -12.39
C ALA A 278 -9.85 -12.93 -11.49
N SER A 279 -10.18 -11.68 -11.86
CA SER A 279 -9.72 -10.45 -11.19
C SER A 279 -10.09 -10.38 -9.71
N GLY A 280 -11.28 -10.85 -9.33
CA GLY A 280 -11.77 -10.87 -7.95
C GLY A 280 -11.10 -11.91 -7.04
N VAL A 281 -10.29 -12.82 -7.60
CA VAL A 281 -9.68 -13.93 -6.85
C VAL A 281 -8.26 -13.59 -6.37
N PHE A 282 -7.58 -12.61 -6.98
CA PHE A 282 -6.16 -12.38 -6.72
C PHE A 282 -5.84 -11.99 -5.28
N ILE A 283 -6.55 -11.02 -4.70
CA ILE A 283 -6.28 -10.57 -3.33
C ILE A 283 -6.54 -11.69 -2.30
N PRO A 284 -7.70 -12.38 -2.30
CA PRO A 284 -7.91 -13.53 -1.42
C PRO A 284 -6.88 -14.65 -1.61
N ALA A 285 -6.52 -14.96 -2.86
CA ALA A 285 -5.53 -16.01 -3.17
C ALA A 285 -4.11 -15.67 -2.71
N LEU A 286 -3.80 -14.39 -2.48
CA LEU A 286 -2.48 -13.97 -1.97
C LEU A 286 -2.28 -14.27 -0.49
N LEU A 287 -3.33 -14.55 0.29
CA LEU A 287 -3.17 -14.73 1.74
C LEU A 287 -2.26 -15.91 2.10
N ALA A 288 -2.46 -17.07 1.48
CA ALA A 288 -1.63 -18.25 1.72
C ALA A 288 -0.14 -18.02 1.35
N PRO A 289 0.20 -17.56 0.13
CA PRO A 289 1.61 -17.31 -0.23
C PRO A 289 2.23 -16.15 0.56
N LEU A 290 1.46 -15.12 0.95
CA LEU A 290 1.92 -14.06 1.85
C LEU A 290 2.23 -14.60 3.24
N THR A 291 1.35 -15.44 3.79
CA THR A 291 1.55 -16.07 5.11
C THR A 291 2.80 -16.95 5.10
N ALA A 292 3.00 -17.73 4.04
CA ALA A 292 4.21 -18.52 3.85
C ALA A 292 5.48 -17.65 3.75
N ALA A 293 5.42 -16.55 3.00
CA ALA A 293 6.53 -15.59 2.89
C ALA A 293 6.87 -14.92 4.23
N VAL A 294 5.85 -14.59 5.03
CA VAL A 294 6.00 -14.02 6.38
C VAL A 294 6.65 -15.02 7.34
N ILE A 295 6.21 -16.28 7.33
CA ILE A 295 6.84 -17.37 8.10
C ILE A 295 8.32 -17.50 7.70
N ALA A 296 8.62 -17.35 6.42
CA ALA A 296 9.97 -17.36 5.86
C ALA A 296 10.75 -16.04 6.03
N ARG A 297 10.16 -15.04 6.71
CA ARG A 297 10.71 -13.69 6.94
C ARG A 297 11.04 -12.92 5.66
N PHE A 298 10.51 -13.38 4.52
CA PHE A 298 10.92 -12.98 3.18
C PHE A 298 12.43 -13.08 2.91
N GLU A 299 13.16 -13.91 3.67
CA GLU A 299 14.60 -14.12 3.51
C GLU A 299 14.89 -15.50 2.93
N SER A 300 14.15 -16.52 3.39
CA SER A 300 14.40 -17.92 3.07
C SER A 300 13.44 -18.47 2.04
N ILE A 301 13.95 -18.66 0.81
CA ILE A 301 13.21 -19.30 -0.29
C ILE A 301 12.69 -20.68 0.10
N SER A 302 13.52 -21.51 0.72
CA SER A 302 13.15 -22.90 1.07
C SER A 302 12.01 -22.93 2.10
N VAL A 303 12.11 -22.11 3.16
CA VAL A 303 11.07 -22.05 4.18
C VAL A 303 9.75 -21.57 3.57
N ALA A 304 9.77 -20.58 2.67
CA ALA A 304 8.55 -20.09 2.03
C ALA A 304 7.84 -21.19 1.23
N VAL A 305 8.60 -21.98 0.46
CA VAL A 305 8.06 -23.08 -0.34
C VAL A 305 7.43 -24.15 0.55
N PHE A 306 8.16 -24.64 1.56
CA PHE A 306 7.65 -25.68 2.46
C PHE A 306 6.47 -25.19 3.31
N SER A 307 6.52 -23.95 3.82
CA SER A 307 5.40 -23.36 4.56
C SER A 307 4.16 -23.23 3.68
N SER A 308 4.29 -22.85 2.40
CA SER A 308 3.16 -22.80 1.47
C SER A 308 2.53 -24.18 1.27
N LEU A 309 3.34 -25.22 1.07
CA LEU A 309 2.86 -26.60 0.93
C LEU A 309 2.11 -27.04 2.19
N VAL A 310 2.66 -26.80 3.39
CA VAL A 310 2.01 -27.13 4.66
C VAL A 310 0.68 -26.40 4.82
N LEU A 311 0.67 -25.09 4.58
CA LEU A 311 -0.51 -24.25 4.78
C LEU A 311 -1.67 -24.68 3.87
N VAL A 312 -1.41 -24.86 2.57
CA VAL A 312 -2.43 -25.24 1.60
C VAL A 312 -2.90 -26.68 1.84
N THR A 313 -1.99 -27.60 2.20
CA THR A 313 -2.39 -28.98 2.51
C THR A 313 -3.28 -29.03 3.76
N THR A 314 -2.90 -28.29 4.81
CA THR A 314 -3.68 -28.18 6.04
C THR A 314 -5.05 -27.56 5.76
N ALA A 315 -5.12 -26.49 4.95
CA ALA A 315 -6.39 -25.88 4.57
C ALA A 315 -7.29 -26.83 3.77
N THR A 316 -6.72 -27.59 2.83
CA THR A 316 -7.48 -28.55 2.02
C THR A 316 -8.04 -29.67 2.88
N ALA A 317 -7.29 -30.12 3.87
CA ALA A 317 -7.75 -31.10 4.84
C ALA A 317 -8.87 -30.55 5.75
N VAL A 318 -8.72 -29.31 6.24
CA VAL A 318 -9.76 -28.64 7.04
C VAL A 318 -11.04 -28.44 6.22
N LEU A 319 -10.94 -28.04 4.94
CA LEU A 319 -12.09 -27.95 4.04
C LEU A 319 -12.79 -29.29 3.85
N TYR A 320 -12.03 -30.38 3.81
CA TYR A 320 -12.63 -31.70 3.71
C TYR A 320 -13.41 -32.07 4.97
N SER A 321 -12.83 -31.83 6.15
CA SER A 321 -13.50 -32.09 7.44
C SER A 321 -14.69 -31.16 7.67
N TYR A 322 -14.59 -29.89 7.23
CA TYR A 322 -15.59 -28.85 7.44
C TYR A 322 -15.88 -28.06 6.16
N PRO A 323 -16.64 -28.64 5.20
CA PRO A 323 -16.84 -28.04 3.87
C PRO A 323 -17.51 -26.66 3.89
N THR A 324 -18.39 -26.43 4.86
CA THR A 324 -19.12 -25.17 5.03
C THR A 324 -18.30 -24.08 5.72
N GLN A 325 -17.08 -24.39 6.18
CA GLN A 325 -16.30 -23.53 7.08
C GLN A 325 -15.09 -22.85 6.43
N ALA A 326 -15.13 -22.57 5.12
CA ALA A 326 -14.03 -21.91 4.40
C ALA A 326 -13.55 -20.58 5.03
N GLY A 327 -14.45 -19.82 5.66
CA GLY A 327 -14.08 -18.59 6.39
C GLY A 327 -13.13 -18.82 7.57
N LEU A 328 -13.23 -19.94 8.29
CA LEU A 328 -12.34 -20.24 9.42
C LEU A 328 -10.91 -20.49 8.98
N ILE A 329 -10.69 -20.95 7.75
CA ILE A 329 -9.35 -21.16 7.20
C ILE A 329 -8.65 -19.83 6.99
N GLN A 330 -9.37 -18.82 6.48
CA GLN A 330 -8.82 -17.48 6.29
C GLN A 330 -8.46 -16.84 7.64
N VAL A 331 -9.31 -17.04 8.66
CA VAL A 331 -8.98 -16.66 10.05
C VAL A 331 -7.77 -17.42 10.57
N GLY A 332 -7.67 -18.72 10.29
CA GLY A 332 -6.51 -19.54 10.66
C GLY A 332 -5.22 -19.01 10.05
N TYR A 333 -5.21 -18.68 8.76
CA TYR A 333 -4.07 -18.03 8.10
C TYR A 333 -3.73 -16.68 8.72
N PHE A 334 -4.74 -15.84 8.98
CA PHE A 334 -4.53 -14.56 9.65
C PHE A 334 -3.91 -14.73 11.04
N LEU A 335 -4.42 -15.66 11.86
CA LEU A 335 -3.91 -15.92 13.21
C LEU A 335 -2.51 -16.52 13.18
N LEU A 336 -2.22 -17.44 12.25
CA LEU A 336 -0.87 -17.98 12.06
C LEU A 336 0.11 -16.89 11.63
N LEU A 337 -0.29 -16.03 10.70
CA LEU A 337 0.50 -14.88 10.28
C LEU A 337 0.83 -13.97 11.47
N VAL A 338 -0.19 -13.60 12.26
CA VAL A 338 -0.02 -12.79 13.47
C VAL A 338 0.87 -13.48 14.51
N ALA A 339 0.64 -14.77 14.78
CA ALA A 339 1.40 -15.53 15.75
C ALA A 339 2.89 -15.59 15.38
N PHE A 340 3.21 -15.91 14.13
CA PHE A 340 4.60 -15.94 13.66
C PHE A 340 5.25 -14.55 13.71
N LEU A 341 4.51 -13.50 13.36
CA LEU A 341 5.00 -12.13 13.47
C LEU A 341 5.29 -11.70 14.92
N VAL A 342 4.48 -12.15 15.87
CA VAL A 342 4.68 -11.86 17.31
C VAL A 342 5.82 -12.69 17.91
N LEU A 343 5.95 -13.95 17.50
CA LEU A 343 6.94 -14.91 18.01
C LEU A 343 8.34 -14.73 17.42
N GLN A 344 8.47 -14.15 16.22
CA GLN A 344 9.77 -13.89 15.61
C GLN A 344 10.59 -12.92 16.48
N LYS A 345 11.68 -13.41 17.08
CA LYS A 345 12.63 -12.59 17.85
C LYS A 345 13.19 -11.47 16.96
N ARG A 346 13.14 -10.23 17.45
CA ARG A 346 13.81 -9.07 16.84
C ARG A 346 15.33 -9.28 16.83
N ARG A 347 15.88 -9.86 15.77
CA ARG A 347 17.29 -9.63 15.42
C ARG A 347 17.35 -8.30 14.68
N ALA A 348 17.35 -7.20 15.44
CA ALA A 348 17.54 -5.87 14.91
C ALA A 348 18.97 -5.75 14.39
N GLY A 349 19.18 -6.00 13.09
CA GLY A 349 20.38 -5.54 12.41
C GLY A 349 20.24 -4.04 12.18
N ARG A 350 21.26 -3.24 12.56
CA ARG A 350 21.35 -1.80 12.28
C ARG A 350 21.10 -1.42 10.80
N SER A 351 21.21 -2.37 9.86
CA SER A 351 20.88 -2.12 8.43
C SER A 351 19.38 -1.97 8.15
N GLU A 352 18.48 -2.49 8.99
CA GLU A 352 17.03 -2.30 8.84
C GLU A 352 16.56 -0.90 9.29
N GLU A 353 17.37 -0.18 10.07
CA GLU A 353 17.05 1.18 10.54
C GLU A 353 17.16 2.21 9.41
N GLY A 354 18.10 2.04 8.47
CA GLY A 354 18.20 2.87 7.27
C GLY A 354 17.03 2.65 6.29
N ALA A 355 16.45 1.44 6.23
CA ALA A 355 15.32 1.13 5.36
C ALA A 355 14.01 1.86 5.75
N GLY A 356 13.90 2.30 7.02
CA GLY A 356 12.78 3.12 7.50
C GLY A 356 12.81 4.57 7.01
N GLN A 357 13.97 5.10 6.61
CA GLN A 357 14.12 6.49 6.17
C GLN A 357 13.47 6.75 4.79
N GLY A 358 13.37 5.73 3.92
CA GLY A 358 12.72 5.84 2.60
C GLY A 358 11.20 6.03 2.65
N TRP A 359 10.58 6.01 3.84
CA TRP A 359 9.15 6.20 4.05
C TRP A 359 8.81 7.64 4.48
N ALA A 360 9.82 8.45 4.82
CA ALA A 360 9.70 9.84 5.27
C ALA A 360 9.36 10.85 4.15
N ALA A 361 9.28 10.39 2.89
CA ALA A 361 9.17 11.28 1.73
C ALA A 361 7.73 11.49 1.21
N VAL A 362 6.68 11.28 2.02
CA VAL A 362 5.40 11.94 1.77
C VAL A 362 5.58 13.41 2.15
N ARG A 363 6.07 14.22 1.21
CA ARG A 363 6.27 15.67 1.38
C ARG A 363 5.00 16.24 2.01
N GLU A 364 5.14 16.81 3.20
CA GLU A 364 4.00 17.44 3.85
C GLU A 364 3.49 18.58 2.95
N GLN A 365 2.17 18.65 2.80
CA GLN A 365 1.54 19.69 2.00
C GLN A 365 1.90 21.04 2.62
N ARG A 366 2.73 21.84 1.92
CA ARG A 366 3.11 23.18 2.38
C ARG A 366 1.84 23.97 2.66
N SER A 367 1.71 24.46 3.89
CA SER A 367 0.63 25.36 4.26
C SER A 367 0.76 26.67 3.48
N VAL A 368 -0.34 27.42 3.34
CA VAL A 368 -0.26 28.78 2.81
C VAL A 368 0.70 29.57 3.70
N PRO A 369 1.73 30.24 3.12
CA PRO A 369 2.70 31.02 3.89
C PRO A 369 2.00 32.04 4.79
N LYS A 370 2.49 32.23 6.02
CA LYS A 370 1.85 33.12 7.01
C LYS A 370 1.79 34.56 6.52
N GLU A 371 2.78 34.96 5.71
CA GLU A 371 2.96 36.24 5.06
C GLU A 371 1.79 36.56 4.10
N LEU A 372 1.24 35.55 3.43
CA LEU A 372 0.10 35.70 2.52
C LEU A 372 -1.25 35.36 3.16
N ALA A 373 -1.24 34.67 4.30
CA ALA A 373 -2.46 34.22 4.97
C ALA A 373 -3.36 35.39 5.45
N GLY A 374 -2.76 36.54 5.75
CA GLY A 374 -3.47 37.75 6.18
C GLY A 374 -4.06 38.59 5.03
N VAL A 375 -3.63 38.36 3.78
CA VAL A 375 -4.06 39.15 2.62
C VAL A 375 -5.54 38.89 2.33
N SER A 376 -6.35 39.94 2.26
CA SER A 376 -7.82 39.85 2.04
C SER A 376 -8.18 39.04 0.79
N THR A 377 -7.45 39.22 -0.31
CA THR A 377 -7.63 38.47 -1.56
C THR A 377 -7.43 36.96 -1.36
N VAL A 378 -6.39 36.55 -0.62
CA VAL A 378 -6.07 35.14 -0.37
C VAL A 378 -7.11 34.52 0.57
N ARG A 379 -7.49 35.24 1.63
CA ARG A 379 -8.53 34.83 2.58
C ARG A 379 -9.88 34.66 1.88
N ASN A 380 -10.33 35.66 1.13
CA ASN A 380 -11.62 35.63 0.43
C ASN A 380 -11.65 34.51 -0.61
N THR A 381 -10.58 34.32 -1.37
CA THR A 381 -10.51 33.25 -2.38
C THR A 381 -10.54 31.87 -1.73
N ARG A 382 -9.84 31.68 -0.61
CA ARG A 382 -9.88 30.41 0.14
C ARG A 382 -11.30 30.10 0.62
N TRP A 383 -11.98 31.06 1.24
CA TRP A 383 -13.36 30.87 1.70
C TRP A 383 -14.33 30.70 0.53
N ALA A 384 -14.15 31.44 -0.56
CA ALA A 384 -14.96 31.30 -1.78
C ALA A 384 -14.82 29.90 -2.39
N LEU A 385 -13.61 29.34 -2.47
CA LEU A 385 -13.40 27.97 -2.96
C LEU A 385 -14.03 26.91 -2.05
N ILE A 386 -13.94 27.07 -0.73
CA ILE A 386 -14.60 26.18 0.23
C ILE A 386 -16.13 26.28 0.09
N ALA A 387 -16.66 27.50 0.02
CA ALA A 387 -18.08 27.76 -0.14
C ALA A 387 -18.60 27.21 -1.48
N PHE A 388 -17.84 27.40 -2.56
CA PHE A 388 -18.16 26.86 -3.88
C PHE A 388 -18.19 25.32 -3.87
N GLY A 389 -17.18 24.67 -3.28
CA GLY A 389 -17.14 23.21 -3.18
C GLY A 389 -18.28 22.65 -2.33
N LEU A 390 -18.63 23.31 -1.22
CA LEU A 390 -19.73 22.93 -0.35
C LEU A 390 -21.09 23.16 -1.03
N LEU A 391 -21.25 24.28 -1.74
CA LEU A 391 -22.43 24.58 -2.53
C LEU A 391 -22.62 23.55 -3.66
N ALA A 392 -21.55 23.19 -4.37
CA ALA A 392 -21.60 22.16 -5.41
C ALA A 392 -22.09 20.82 -4.85
N LEU A 393 -21.64 20.41 -3.67
CA LEU A 393 -22.11 19.19 -2.99
C LEU A 393 -23.59 19.29 -2.56
N ILE A 394 -24.05 20.44 -2.08
CA ILE A 394 -25.45 20.64 -1.68
C ILE A 394 -26.40 20.63 -2.90
N VAL A 395 -25.96 21.24 -4.00
CA VAL A 395 -26.73 21.38 -5.25
C VAL A 395 -26.71 20.09 -6.08
N PHE A 396 -25.70 19.25 -5.93
CA PHE A 396 -25.54 17.99 -6.68
C PHE A 396 -26.82 17.13 -6.77
N PRO A 397 -27.49 16.72 -5.67
CA PRO A 397 -28.67 15.85 -5.75
C PRO A 397 -29.91 16.57 -6.31
N ILE A 398 -29.86 17.90 -6.49
CA ILE A 398 -30.94 18.69 -7.08
C ILE A 398 -30.88 18.62 -8.60
N VAL A 399 -29.67 18.65 -9.16
CA VAL A 399 -29.43 18.70 -10.60
C VAL A 399 -29.36 17.30 -11.23
N VAL A 400 -29.02 16.29 -10.43
CA VAL A 400 -28.69 14.96 -10.94
C VAL A 400 -29.80 13.92 -10.63
N PRO A 401 -30.14 13.02 -11.58
CA PRO A 401 -31.14 11.95 -11.39
C PRO A 401 -30.89 11.02 -10.19
N THR A 402 -31.96 10.39 -9.67
CA THR A 402 -31.96 9.54 -8.46
C THR A 402 -30.88 8.46 -8.44
N ARG A 403 -30.65 7.76 -9.56
CA ARG A 403 -29.61 6.72 -9.68
C ARG A 403 -28.21 7.21 -9.28
N PHE A 404 -27.92 8.49 -9.50
CA PHE A 404 -26.64 9.10 -9.18
C PHE A 404 -26.59 9.66 -7.76
N GLN A 405 -27.75 9.88 -7.12
CA GLN A 405 -27.82 10.27 -5.72
C GLN A 405 -27.36 9.10 -4.83
N PHE A 406 -27.76 7.87 -5.17
CA PHE A 406 -27.26 6.65 -4.52
C PHE A 406 -25.75 6.52 -4.63
N LEU A 407 -25.20 6.65 -5.85
CA LEU A 407 -23.75 6.65 -6.09
C LEU A 407 -23.05 7.77 -5.33
N GLY A 408 -23.61 8.99 -5.36
CA GLY A 408 -23.13 10.14 -4.62
C GLY A 408 -22.99 9.87 -3.13
N SER A 409 -24.01 9.24 -2.53
CA SER A 409 -23.98 8.86 -1.12
C SER A 409 -22.88 7.83 -0.83
N THR A 410 -22.71 6.82 -1.70
CA THR A 410 -21.61 5.86 -1.59
C THR A 410 -20.22 6.53 -1.69
N ILE A 411 -20.05 7.53 -2.57
CA ILE A 411 -18.79 8.29 -2.69
C ILE A 411 -18.45 9.01 -1.39
N LEU A 412 -19.42 9.72 -0.82
CA LEU A 412 -19.24 10.49 0.40
C LEU A 412 -18.84 9.57 1.56
N ILE A 413 -19.46 8.40 1.64
CA ILE A 413 -19.14 7.37 2.64
C ILE A 413 -17.73 6.81 2.41
N GLN A 414 -17.37 6.43 1.19
CA GLN A 414 -16.01 5.98 0.87
C GLN A 414 -14.95 7.06 1.14
N ALA A 415 -15.30 8.33 0.99
CA ALA A 415 -14.42 9.44 1.34
C ALA A 415 -14.15 9.48 2.85
N ILE A 416 -15.11 9.10 3.72
CA ILE A 416 -14.88 8.94 5.16
C ILE A 416 -13.83 7.84 5.43
N ILE A 417 -13.90 6.72 4.70
CA ILE A 417 -12.88 5.66 4.78
C ILE A 417 -11.52 6.18 4.29
N GLY A 418 -11.48 6.98 3.22
CA GLY A 418 -10.25 7.65 2.79
C GLY A 418 -9.69 8.59 3.86
N VAL A 419 -10.55 9.33 4.57
CA VAL A 419 -10.15 10.18 5.70
C VAL A 419 -9.59 9.34 6.86
N SER A 420 -10.12 8.14 7.11
CA SER A 420 -9.55 7.24 8.12
C SER A 420 -8.13 6.79 7.78
N LEU A 421 -7.83 6.58 6.48
CA LEU A 421 -6.49 6.28 5.98
C LEU A 421 -5.52 7.45 6.11
N VAL A 422 -6.00 8.69 5.95
CA VAL A 422 -5.16 9.89 6.17
C VAL A 422 -4.64 9.93 7.61
N VAL A 423 -5.44 9.53 8.60
CA VAL A 423 -5.00 9.48 10.00
C VAL A 423 -3.90 8.42 10.20
N LEU A 424 -4.13 7.20 9.73
CA LEU A 424 -3.24 6.07 10.02
C LEU A 424 -2.03 6.04 9.09
N THR A 425 -2.24 6.09 7.79
CA THR A 425 -1.17 6.02 6.80
C THR A 425 -0.58 7.39 6.51
N GLY A 426 -1.43 8.41 6.39
CA GLY A 426 -0.96 9.77 6.15
C GLY A 426 -0.14 10.31 7.32
N TRP A 427 -0.68 10.34 8.53
CA TRP A 427 -0.01 10.98 9.67
C TRP A 427 0.84 10.04 10.51
N ALA A 428 0.36 8.82 10.81
CA ALA A 428 1.13 7.87 11.62
C ALA A 428 2.19 7.09 10.80
N GLY A 429 2.17 7.20 9.47
CA GLY A 429 3.09 6.49 8.57
C GLY A 429 2.86 4.98 8.49
N GLN A 430 1.69 4.50 8.92
CA GLN A 430 1.37 3.08 9.00
C GLN A 430 0.44 2.68 7.86
N ILE A 431 0.91 1.88 6.90
CA ILE A 431 0.07 1.41 5.79
C ILE A 431 -0.98 0.43 6.32
N SER A 432 -2.24 0.68 5.97
CA SER A 432 -3.36 -0.22 6.28
C SER A 432 -4.13 -0.55 5.01
N LEU A 433 -4.24 -1.84 4.72
CA LEU A 433 -5.04 -2.41 3.62
C LEU A 433 -6.30 -3.11 4.16
N GLY A 434 -6.73 -2.78 5.39
CA GLY A 434 -7.84 -3.45 6.10
C GLY A 434 -9.03 -2.58 6.44
N GLN A 435 -9.16 -1.39 5.85
CA GLN A 435 -10.15 -0.40 6.26
C GLN A 435 -11.59 -0.83 6.04
N PHE A 436 -11.91 -1.58 4.97
CA PHE A 436 -13.25 -2.15 4.83
C PHE A 436 -13.51 -3.28 5.82
N GLY A 437 -12.48 -3.94 6.35
CA GLY A 437 -12.63 -4.86 7.48
C GLY A 437 -13.09 -4.14 8.75
N PHE A 438 -12.50 -2.97 9.08
CA PHE A 438 -12.97 -2.15 10.20
C PHE A 438 -14.34 -1.52 9.95
N SER A 439 -14.60 -1.12 8.70
CA SER A 439 -15.93 -0.69 8.26
C SER A 439 -16.97 -1.80 8.40
N ALA A 440 -16.63 -3.06 8.08
CA ALA A 440 -17.52 -4.20 8.25
C ALA A 440 -17.92 -4.42 9.70
N VAL A 441 -16.98 -4.27 10.65
CA VAL A 441 -17.31 -4.30 12.09
C VAL A 441 -18.35 -3.24 12.43
N GLY A 442 -18.14 -2.00 11.98
CA GLY A 442 -19.10 -0.90 12.21
C GLY A 442 -20.46 -1.13 11.53
N ALA A 443 -20.46 -1.71 10.33
CA ALA A 443 -21.68 -2.04 9.59
C ALA A 443 -22.50 -3.12 10.29
N ILE A 444 -21.86 -4.17 10.77
CA ILE A 444 -22.52 -5.29 11.45
C ILE A 444 -23.04 -4.85 12.81
N VAL A 445 -22.21 -4.18 13.62
CA VAL A 445 -22.65 -3.68 14.94
C VAL A 445 -23.74 -2.61 14.77
N GLY A 446 -23.56 -1.66 13.86
CA GLY A 446 -24.53 -0.61 13.59
C GLY A 446 -25.86 -1.16 13.09
N GLY A 447 -25.84 -2.07 12.12
CA GLY A 447 -27.03 -2.72 11.59
C GLY A 447 -27.73 -3.63 12.60
N ALA A 448 -26.97 -4.35 13.44
CA ALA A 448 -27.55 -5.18 14.51
C ALA A 448 -28.23 -4.32 15.58
N LEU A 449 -27.60 -3.21 15.98
CA LEU A 449 -28.17 -2.30 16.98
C LEU A 449 -29.47 -1.66 16.51
N THR A 450 -29.55 -1.24 15.24
CA THR A 450 -30.78 -0.62 14.72
C THR A 450 -31.86 -1.64 14.40
N ALA A 451 -31.54 -2.72 13.69
CA ALA A 451 -32.54 -3.67 13.21
C ALA A 451 -32.99 -4.70 14.26
N LYS A 452 -32.12 -5.12 15.19
CA LYS A 452 -32.45 -6.14 16.20
C LYS A 452 -32.67 -5.56 17.60
N ALA A 453 -31.82 -4.62 18.03
CA ALA A 453 -31.93 -4.03 19.36
C ALA A 453 -32.84 -2.79 19.41
N GLY A 454 -33.34 -2.30 18.27
CA GLY A 454 -34.21 -1.12 18.20
C GLY A 454 -33.55 0.18 18.65
N VAL A 455 -32.21 0.20 18.74
CA VAL A 455 -31.46 1.40 19.15
C VAL A 455 -31.56 2.44 18.04
N PRO A 456 -31.91 3.70 18.33
CA PRO A 456 -31.96 4.74 17.30
C PRO A 456 -30.61 4.91 16.61
N PHE A 457 -30.64 5.13 15.30
CA PHE A 457 -29.46 5.30 14.44
C PHE A 457 -28.40 6.24 15.03
N TRP A 458 -28.83 7.36 15.62
CA TRP A 458 -27.97 8.39 16.18
C TRP A 458 -27.11 7.91 17.36
N PHE A 459 -27.56 6.88 18.09
CA PHE A 459 -26.78 6.22 19.14
C PHE A 459 -26.06 4.97 18.62
N ALA A 460 -26.70 4.22 17.71
CA ALA A 460 -26.11 3.03 17.12
C ALA A 460 -24.81 3.34 16.38
N VAL A 461 -24.75 4.45 15.62
CA VAL A 461 -23.57 4.83 14.84
C VAL A 461 -22.34 5.16 15.71
N PRO A 462 -22.42 6.02 16.74
CA PRO A 462 -21.31 6.24 17.67
C PRO A 462 -20.87 4.97 18.42
N ILE A 463 -21.81 4.12 18.86
CA ILE A 463 -21.47 2.86 19.55
C ILE A 463 -20.73 1.91 18.61
N ALA A 464 -21.21 1.76 17.37
CA ALA A 464 -20.55 0.96 16.35
C ALA A 464 -19.16 1.50 15.98
N SER A 465 -19.02 2.83 15.90
CA SER A 465 -17.74 3.51 15.69
C SER A 465 -16.76 3.24 16.85
N ALA A 466 -17.20 3.35 18.10
CA ALA A 466 -16.37 3.05 19.27
C ALA A 466 -15.93 1.58 19.30
N PHE A 467 -16.83 0.64 18.99
CA PHE A 467 -16.53 -0.78 18.94
C PHE A 467 -15.52 -1.10 17.82
N ALA A 468 -15.70 -0.53 16.63
CA ALA A 468 -14.75 -0.68 15.53
C ALA A 468 -13.37 -0.09 15.87
N GLY A 469 -13.32 1.03 16.59
CA GLY A 469 -12.07 1.62 17.10
C GLY A 469 -11.37 0.72 18.11
N ALA A 470 -12.11 0.17 19.08
CA ALA A 470 -11.56 -0.80 20.04
C ALA A 470 -11.03 -2.04 19.33
N PHE A 471 -11.78 -2.57 18.37
CA PHE A 471 -11.37 -3.72 17.57
C PHE A 471 -10.11 -3.43 16.75
N ALA A 472 -10.03 -2.25 16.12
CA ALA A 472 -8.84 -1.82 15.39
C ALA A 472 -7.62 -1.65 16.29
N ALA A 473 -7.79 -1.19 17.53
CA ALA A 473 -6.72 -1.13 18.51
C ALA A 473 -6.18 -2.52 18.84
N VAL A 474 -7.06 -3.52 19.03
CA VAL A 474 -6.67 -4.92 19.28
C VAL A 474 -5.89 -5.51 18.11
N ILE A 475 -6.39 -5.36 16.88
CA ILE A 475 -5.69 -5.79 15.66
C ILE A 475 -4.37 -5.01 15.46
N GLY A 476 -4.31 -3.78 15.97
CA GLY A 476 -3.10 -2.96 16.02
C GLY A 476 -2.06 -3.43 17.04
N ILE A 477 -2.37 -4.35 17.97
CA ILE A 477 -1.37 -4.80 18.97
C ILE A 477 -0.20 -5.57 18.32
N PRO A 478 -0.44 -6.60 17.47
CA PRO A 478 0.62 -7.23 16.70
C PRO A 478 1.41 -6.23 15.84
N ALA A 479 0.72 -5.22 15.30
CA ALA A 479 1.32 -4.17 14.48
C ALA A 479 2.45 -3.42 15.18
N LEU A 480 2.39 -3.27 16.51
CA LEU A 480 3.40 -2.54 17.29
C LEU A 480 4.78 -3.19 17.25
N ARG A 481 4.83 -4.51 17.02
CA ARG A 481 6.09 -5.23 16.87
C ARG A 481 6.69 -5.08 15.48
N LEU A 482 5.87 -4.71 14.50
CA LEU A 482 6.15 -4.74 13.07
C LEU A 482 6.49 -3.34 12.54
N ARG A 483 7.43 -3.27 11.60
CA ARG A 483 7.78 -2.01 10.92
C ARG A 483 7.22 -2.01 9.50
N GLY A 484 6.59 -0.90 9.12
CA GLY A 484 6.20 -0.56 7.75
C GLY A 484 5.37 -1.61 7.03
N LEU A 485 6.02 -2.40 6.19
CA LEU A 485 5.38 -3.23 5.17
C LEU A 485 4.63 -4.46 5.72
N PHE A 486 5.13 -5.07 6.79
CA PHE A 486 4.46 -6.22 7.43
C PHE A 486 3.10 -5.87 8.01
N LEU A 487 2.89 -4.60 8.33
CA LEU A 487 1.61 -4.12 8.80
C LEU A 487 0.55 -4.07 7.68
N ALA A 488 0.95 -3.66 6.48
CA ALA A 488 0.07 -3.69 5.30
C ALA A 488 -0.42 -5.12 5.04
N VAL A 489 0.47 -6.11 5.14
CA VAL A 489 0.13 -7.52 5.00
C VAL A 489 -0.83 -7.98 6.09
N THR A 490 -0.56 -7.63 7.34
CA THR A 490 -1.39 -8.05 8.49
C THR A 490 -2.81 -7.48 8.38
N THR A 491 -2.93 -6.21 7.98
CA THR A 491 -4.24 -5.56 7.79
C THR A 491 -4.99 -6.08 6.57
N LEU A 492 -4.30 -6.44 5.49
CA LEU A 492 -4.91 -7.13 4.35
C LEU A 492 -5.42 -8.53 4.73
N ALA A 493 -4.61 -9.29 5.47
CA ALA A 493 -4.98 -10.61 5.98
C ALA A 493 -6.22 -10.54 6.88
N PHE A 494 -6.29 -9.52 7.74
CA PHE A 494 -7.48 -9.23 8.52
C PHE A 494 -8.69 -8.93 7.62
N ALA A 495 -8.55 -8.12 6.57
CA ALA A 495 -9.63 -7.79 5.65
C ALA A 495 -10.21 -9.04 4.97
N ILE A 496 -9.34 -9.93 4.49
CA ILE A 496 -9.72 -11.19 3.83
C ILE A 496 -10.44 -12.12 4.82
N ALA A 497 -9.93 -12.24 6.04
CA ALA A 497 -10.59 -13.02 7.09
C ALA A 497 -11.96 -12.43 7.49
N ALA A 498 -12.04 -11.10 7.64
CA ALA A 498 -13.29 -10.41 7.96
C ALA A 498 -14.35 -10.61 6.87
N GLU A 499 -13.99 -10.45 5.59
CA GLU A 499 -14.88 -10.66 4.44
C GLU A 499 -15.56 -12.05 4.46
N GLN A 500 -14.78 -13.10 4.71
CA GLN A 500 -15.25 -14.49 4.62
C GLN A 500 -15.94 -15.00 5.89
N THR A 501 -15.64 -14.40 7.05
CA THR A 501 -16.18 -14.87 8.34
C THR A 501 -17.34 -14.00 8.82
N PHE A 502 -17.23 -12.68 8.77
CA PHE A 502 -18.18 -11.78 9.43
C PHE A 502 -19.58 -11.82 8.79
N PHE A 503 -19.64 -12.02 7.47
CA PHE A 503 -20.90 -12.07 6.72
C PHE A 503 -21.46 -13.49 6.56
N ASN A 504 -20.80 -14.49 7.14
CA ASN A 504 -21.28 -15.87 7.07
C ASN A 504 -22.36 -16.11 8.15
N LYS A 505 -23.59 -16.38 7.69
CA LYS A 505 -24.75 -16.65 8.57
C LYS A 505 -24.53 -17.83 9.52
N ALA A 506 -23.65 -18.78 9.19
CA ALA A 506 -23.35 -19.90 10.06
C ALA A 506 -22.67 -19.48 11.38
N TYR A 507 -21.88 -18.39 11.38
CA TYR A 507 -21.18 -17.91 12.59
C TYR A 507 -21.90 -16.72 13.24
N PHE A 508 -22.38 -15.79 12.41
CA PHE A 508 -22.91 -14.50 12.86
C PHE A 508 -24.37 -14.28 12.45
N GLY A 509 -25.14 -15.32 12.10
CA GLY A 509 -26.55 -15.18 11.73
C GLY A 509 -27.41 -14.50 12.82
N TRP A 510 -27.07 -14.72 14.09
CA TRP A 510 -27.71 -14.03 15.22
C TRP A 510 -27.44 -12.52 15.25
N LEU A 511 -26.35 -12.04 14.63
CA LEU A 511 -25.97 -10.62 14.58
C LEU A 511 -26.33 -9.96 13.25
N LEU A 512 -26.41 -10.72 12.15
CA LEU A 512 -26.74 -10.23 10.81
C LEU A 512 -28.26 -10.06 10.64
N PRO A 513 -28.79 -8.84 10.46
CA PRO A 513 -30.19 -8.61 10.06
C PRO A 513 -30.41 -8.89 8.57
N GLU A 514 -31.66 -9.24 8.20
CA GLU A 514 -32.05 -9.48 6.80
C GLU A 514 -32.34 -8.19 6.05
N THR A 515 -33.01 -7.24 6.71
CA THR A 515 -33.32 -5.91 6.20
C THR A 515 -32.90 -4.87 7.22
N ILE A 516 -32.41 -3.72 6.74
CA ILE A 516 -32.07 -2.58 7.59
C ILE A 516 -32.80 -1.36 7.07
N ASP A 517 -33.63 -0.78 7.92
CA ASP A 517 -34.37 0.42 7.58
C ASP A 517 -33.47 1.65 7.65
N ARG A 518 -33.78 2.64 6.81
CA ARG A 518 -33.10 3.94 6.84
C ARG A 518 -33.57 4.74 8.07
N PRO A 519 -32.71 5.60 8.61
CA PRO A 519 -33.02 6.31 9.84
C PRO A 519 -34.17 7.31 9.67
N THR A 520 -34.85 7.58 10.78
CA THR A 520 -35.79 8.70 10.92
C THR A 520 -35.33 9.60 12.06
N LEU A 521 -35.46 10.92 11.90
CA LEU A 521 -35.17 11.90 12.95
C LEU A 521 -36.36 12.83 13.11
N PHE A 522 -37.18 12.60 14.14
CA PHE A 522 -38.42 13.33 14.38
C PHE A 522 -39.29 13.44 13.11
N PHE A 523 -39.31 14.60 12.45
CA PHE A 523 -40.07 14.89 11.23
C PHE A 523 -39.29 14.61 9.92
N LEU A 524 -37.99 14.30 9.99
CA LEU A 524 -37.15 14.02 8.83
C LEU A 524 -37.09 12.51 8.57
N ASN A 525 -37.59 12.10 7.41
CA ASN A 525 -37.49 10.72 6.93
C ASN A 525 -36.35 10.59 5.90
N PHE A 526 -35.37 9.73 6.19
CA PHE A 526 -34.23 9.50 5.29
C PHE A 526 -34.43 8.32 4.34
N ASP A 527 -35.66 7.81 4.18
CA ASP A 527 -35.93 6.65 3.35
C ASP A 527 -35.61 6.88 1.86
N GLN A 528 -35.80 8.10 1.36
CA GLN A 528 -35.48 8.47 -0.03
C GLN A 528 -33.96 8.71 -0.23
N ASP A 529 -33.46 8.49 -1.46
CA ASP A 529 -32.02 8.60 -1.77
C ASP A 529 -31.47 10.02 -1.60
N ARG A 530 -32.27 11.06 -1.86
CA ARG A 530 -31.87 12.46 -1.71
C ARG A 530 -31.65 12.86 -0.24
N PRO A 531 -32.60 12.64 0.69
CA PRO A 531 -32.34 12.75 2.12
C PRO A 531 -31.11 11.95 2.58
N MET A 532 -30.98 10.69 2.15
CA MET A 532 -29.85 9.83 2.54
C MET A 532 -28.49 10.38 2.05
N TYR A 533 -28.47 11.01 0.86
CA TYR A 533 -27.30 11.74 0.38
C TYR A 533 -26.92 12.89 1.31
N TYR A 534 -27.88 13.72 1.74
CA TYR A 534 -27.61 14.82 2.68
C TYR A 534 -27.14 14.33 4.05
N LEU A 535 -27.68 13.20 4.53
CA LEU A 535 -27.18 12.55 5.75
C LEU A 535 -25.72 12.09 5.59
N SER A 536 -25.40 11.48 4.45
CA SER A 536 -24.03 11.04 4.13
C SER A 536 -23.06 12.23 4.04
N LEU A 537 -23.51 13.34 3.45
CA LEU A 537 -22.75 14.58 3.38
C LEU A 537 -22.49 15.17 4.77
N PHE A 538 -23.52 15.19 5.64
CA PHE A 538 -23.39 15.60 7.03
C PHE A 538 -22.36 14.73 7.78
N CYS A 539 -22.45 13.41 7.64
CA CYS A 539 -21.48 12.48 8.23
C CYS A 539 -20.05 12.73 7.73
N LEU A 540 -19.87 13.01 6.43
CA LEU A 540 -18.56 13.36 5.87
C LEU A 540 -18.02 14.65 6.47
N VAL A 541 -18.83 15.71 6.52
CA VAL A 541 -18.43 16.98 7.12
C VAL A 541 -18.04 16.79 8.59
N LEU A 542 -18.80 16.01 9.34
CA LEU A 542 -18.48 15.67 10.74
C LEU A 542 -17.13 14.93 10.84
N ALA A 543 -16.89 13.93 10.00
CA ALA A 543 -15.62 13.20 9.97
C ALA A 543 -14.44 14.12 9.62
N ILE A 544 -14.61 15.05 8.67
CA ILE A 544 -13.59 16.05 8.32
C ILE A 544 -13.31 16.98 9.49
N LEU A 545 -14.34 17.49 10.18
CA LEU A 545 -14.19 18.38 11.32
C LEU A 545 -13.41 17.70 12.46
N VAL A 546 -13.78 16.47 12.81
CA VAL A 546 -13.08 15.65 13.81
C VAL A 546 -11.62 15.47 13.41
N THR A 547 -11.37 15.06 12.18
CA THR A 547 -10.00 14.81 11.68
C THR A 547 -9.17 16.10 11.64
N VAL A 548 -9.70 17.21 11.15
CA VAL A 548 -8.98 18.50 11.11
C VAL A 548 -8.64 18.99 12.51
N ASN A 549 -9.56 18.87 13.48
CA ASN A 549 -9.30 19.22 14.87
C ASN A 549 -8.25 18.31 15.49
N LEU A 550 -8.32 17.01 15.19
CA LEU A 550 -7.35 16.04 15.65
C LEU A 550 -5.94 16.32 15.09
N ARG A 551 -5.82 16.72 13.83
CA ARG A 551 -4.54 17.14 13.23
C ARG A 551 -3.91 18.32 13.97
N ARG A 552 -4.73 19.29 14.36
CA ARG A 552 -4.27 20.50 15.07
C ARG A 552 -3.93 20.24 16.53
N SER A 553 -4.41 19.14 17.11
CA SER A 553 -4.15 18.78 18.51
C SER A 553 -2.69 18.32 18.75
N ARG A 554 -2.30 18.18 20.03
CA ARG A 554 -1.00 17.59 20.42
C ARG A 554 -0.83 16.19 19.84
N PHE A 555 -1.89 15.40 19.80
CA PHE A 555 -1.87 14.03 19.26
C PHE A 555 -1.47 14.01 17.78
N GLY A 556 -2.10 14.86 16.95
CA GLY A 556 -1.77 14.95 15.53
C GLY A 556 -0.32 15.39 15.27
N ARG A 557 0.18 16.38 16.02
CA ARG A 557 1.59 16.83 15.91
C ARG A 557 2.58 15.73 16.29
N LEU A 558 2.30 14.98 17.37
CA LEU A 558 3.14 13.86 17.79
C LEU A 558 3.13 12.72 16.76
N LEU A 559 1.99 12.43 16.13
CA LEU A 559 1.92 11.40 15.08
C LEU A 559 2.81 11.75 13.89
N ILE A 560 2.71 12.99 13.40
CA ILE A 560 3.50 13.46 12.27
C ILE A 560 4.99 13.45 12.61
N ALA A 561 5.36 13.92 13.80
CA ALA A 561 6.75 13.87 14.27
C ALA A 561 7.28 12.43 14.41
N MET A 562 6.45 11.50 14.89
CA MET A 562 6.82 10.08 15.05
C MET A 562 7.02 9.41 13.69
N ARG A 563 6.22 9.77 12.69
CA ARG A 563 6.36 9.30 11.31
C ARG A 563 7.69 9.75 10.70
N GLU A 564 8.15 10.97 11.00
CA GLU A 564 9.42 11.50 10.49
C GLU A 564 10.63 10.89 11.19
N ASN A 565 10.62 10.85 12.53
CA ASN A 565 11.68 10.24 13.31
C ASN A 565 11.14 9.70 14.65
N GLU A 566 10.82 8.41 14.67
CA GLU A 566 10.32 7.70 15.85
C GLU A 566 11.33 7.73 17.02
N ALA A 567 12.63 7.62 16.74
CA ALA A 567 13.67 7.63 17.77
C ALA A 567 13.76 9.00 18.48
N ASN A 568 13.62 10.09 17.70
CA ASN A 568 13.58 11.44 18.25
C ASN A 568 12.33 11.67 19.12
N VAL A 569 11.16 11.18 18.72
CA VAL A 569 9.95 11.30 19.56
C VAL A 569 10.06 10.50 20.85
N GLN A 570 10.73 9.34 20.81
CA GLN A 570 10.96 8.52 22.00
C GLN A 570 11.94 9.16 23.00
N SER A 571 12.93 9.95 22.56
CA SER A 571 13.85 10.65 23.46
C SER A 571 13.13 11.72 24.30
N PHE A 572 12.03 12.30 23.80
CA PHE A 572 11.16 13.20 24.55
C PHE A 572 10.18 12.50 25.51
N GLY A 573 10.35 11.19 25.78
CA GLY A 573 9.53 10.43 26.73
C GLY A 573 8.13 10.05 26.22
N VAL A 574 7.85 10.23 24.93
CA VAL A 574 6.56 9.87 24.33
C VAL A 574 6.58 8.40 23.91
N SER A 575 5.65 7.60 24.45
CA SER A 575 5.54 6.20 24.07
C SER A 575 4.98 6.04 22.65
N ALA A 576 5.83 5.62 21.70
CA ALA A 576 5.40 5.35 20.32
C ALA A 576 4.29 4.29 20.24
N VAL A 577 4.30 3.33 21.17
CA VAL A 577 3.30 2.26 21.28
C VAL A 577 1.89 2.81 21.49
N ARG A 578 1.69 3.64 22.52
CA ARG A 578 0.36 4.23 22.81
C ARG A 578 -0.09 5.13 21.66
N LEU A 579 0.84 5.86 21.07
CA LEU A 579 0.55 6.78 19.96
C LEU A 579 0.10 6.02 18.69
N LYS A 580 0.74 4.90 18.37
CA LYS A 580 0.33 4.01 17.28
C LYS A 580 -1.02 3.35 17.55
N LEU A 581 -1.25 2.81 18.75
CA LEU A 581 -2.53 2.17 19.10
C LEU A 581 -3.70 3.16 19.06
N THR A 582 -3.50 4.38 19.55
CA THR A 582 -4.52 5.43 19.47
C THR A 582 -4.78 5.87 18.04
N ALA A 583 -3.76 5.90 17.16
CA ALA A 583 -3.97 6.13 15.73
C ALA A 583 -4.79 5.00 15.08
N PHE A 584 -4.54 3.75 15.44
CA PHE A 584 -5.34 2.60 15.03
C PHE A 584 -6.79 2.72 15.51
N ALA A 585 -6.99 3.07 16.78
CA ALA A 585 -8.32 3.21 17.36
C ALA A 585 -9.13 4.31 16.67
N VAL A 586 -8.53 5.48 16.45
CA VAL A 586 -9.21 6.60 15.77
C VAL A 586 -9.49 6.27 14.31
N SER A 587 -8.53 5.69 13.59
CA SER A 587 -8.73 5.29 12.19
C SER A 587 -9.81 4.22 12.06
N GLY A 588 -9.78 3.19 12.92
CA GLY A 588 -10.81 2.17 12.98
C GLY A 588 -12.18 2.72 13.35
N ALA A 589 -12.25 3.70 14.25
CA ALA A 589 -13.50 4.36 14.62
C ALA A 589 -14.09 5.17 13.46
N LEU A 590 -13.27 5.90 12.69
CA LEU A 590 -13.71 6.61 11.48
C LEU A 590 -14.16 5.63 10.38
N ALA A 591 -13.44 4.52 10.19
CA ALA A 591 -13.84 3.48 9.25
C ALA A 591 -15.14 2.78 9.67
N GLY A 592 -15.29 2.43 10.95
CA GLY A 592 -16.51 1.87 11.50
C GLY A 592 -17.70 2.82 11.46
N PHE A 593 -17.47 4.11 11.71
CA PHE A 593 -18.47 5.17 11.51
C PHE A 593 -18.97 5.18 10.06
N SER A 594 -18.06 5.12 9.10
CA SER A 594 -18.42 4.98 7.69
C SER A 594 -19.23 3.71 7.42
N GLY A 595 -18.85 2.57 7.99
CA GLY A 595 -19.55 1.30 7.78
C GLY A 595 -20.96 1.28 8.36
N ALA A 596 -21.13 1.85 9.55
CA ALA A 596 -22.45 2.00 10.18
C ALA A 596 -23.37 2.90 9.34
N VAL A 597 -22.86 3.94 8.69
CA VAL A 597 -23.66 4.75 7.74
C VAL A 597 -23.90 3.98 6.43
N PHE A 598 -22.90 3.23 5.95
CA PHE A 598 -22.95 2.50 4.68
C PHE A 598 -24.01 1.41 4.66
N VAL A 599 -24.20 0.71 5.78
CA VAL A 599 -25.19 -0.36 5.85
C VAL A 599 -26.63 0.17 5.76
N HIS A 600 -26.91 1.33 6.37
CA HIS A 600 -28.22 2.00 6.28
C HIS A 600 -28.45 2.57 4.88
N GLN A 601 -27.37 2.99 4.20
CA GLN A 601 -27.44 3.47 2.81
C GLN A 601 -27.84 2.36 1.85
N GLN A 602 -27.25 1.16 2.02
CA GLN A 602 -27.53 -0.03 1.22
C GLN A 602 -28.79 -0.79 1.64
N ARG A 603 -29.39 -0.48 2.79
CA ARG A 603 -30.51 -1.22 3.41
C ARG A 603 -30.22 -2.70 3.68
N GLY A 604 -28.95 -3.08 3.77
CA GLY A 604 -28.54 -4.47 3.94
C GLY A 604 -27.03 -4.67 4.03
N LEU A 605 -26.65 -5.88 4.44
CA LEU A 605 -25.26 -6.32 4.55
C LEU A 605 -24.92 -7.26 3.41
N SER A 606 -23.88 -6.94 2.64
CA SER A 606 -23.35 -7.79 1.57
C SER A 606 -21.84 -7.93 1.72
N ALA A 607 -21.34 -9.16 1.71
CA ALA A 607 -19.90 -9.45 1.80
C ALA A 607 -19.10 -8.76 0.69
N LEU A 608 -19.66 -8.69 -0.53
CA LEU A 608 -19.06 -8.06 -1.70
C LEU A 608 -18.85 -6.54 -1.52
N SER A 609 -19.75 -5.88 -0.77
CA SER A 609 -19.65 -4.44 -0.50
C SER A 609 -18.55 -4.09 0.51
N PHE A 610 -18.14 -5.06 1.34
CA PHE A 610 -17.10 -4.92 2.36
C PHE A 610 -15.87 -5.78 2.08
N GLY A 611 -15.71 -6.26 0.84
CA GLY A 611 -14.64 -7.16 0.47
C GLY A 611 -13.24 -6.56 0.65
N SER A 612 -12.26 -7.44 0.81
CA SER A 612 -10.83 -7.10 0.92
C SER A 612 -10.34 -6.26 -0.27
N GLN A 613 -10.82 -6.55 -1.50
CA GLN A 613 -10.53 -5.74 -2.68
C GLN A 613 -10.94 -4.27 -2.51
N ARG A 614 -12.07 -3.97 -1.85
CA ARG A 614 -12.51 -2.59 -1.60
C ARG A 614 -11.56 -1.84 -0.67
N SER A 615 -10.96 -2.52 0.31
CA SER A 615 -9.91 -1.94 1.18
C SER A 615 -8.67 -1.52 0.40
N VAL A 616 -8.34 -2.34 -0.59
CA VAL A 616 -7.21 -2.12 -1.48
C VAL A 616 -7.51 -0.95 -2.43
N ASP A 617 -8.70 -0.90 -3.02
CA ASP A 617 -9.13 0.17 -3.93
C ASP A 617 -9.16 1.54 -3.22
N VAL A 618 -9.77 1.64 -2.03
CA VAL A 618 -9.82 2.91 -1.29
C VAL A 618 -8.44 3.39 -0.85
N PHE A 619 -7.52 2.46 -0.56
CA PHE A 619 -6.13 2.80 -0.29
C PHE A 619 -5.46 3.42 -1.51
N VAL A 620 -5.60 2.79 -2.68
CA VAL A 620 -5.08 3.31 -3.94
C VAL A 620 -5.63 4.69 -4.25
N PHE A 621 -6.95 4.89 -4.15
CA PHE A 621 -7.58 6.18 -4.42
C PHE A 621 -7.17 7.26 -3.43
N THR A 622 -7.00 6.92 -2.16
CA THR A 622 -6.54 7.88 -1.16
C THR A 622 -5.09 8.30 -1.43
N VAL A 623 -4.23 7.38 -1.87
CA VAL A 623 -2.86 7.73 -2.30
C VAL A 623 -2.87 8.56 -3.58
N LEU A 624 -3.67 8.16 -4.57
CA LEU A 624 -3.86 8.88 -5.82
C LEU A 624 -4.30 10.32 -5.59
N GLY A 625 -5.24 10.53 -4.67
CA GLY A 625 -5.70 11.84 -4.27
C GLY A 625 -4.66 12.62 -3.45
N GLY A 626 -3.90 11.91 -2.60
CA GLY A 626 -2.79 12.41 -1.80
C GLY A 626 -2.95 12.05 -0.32
N ILE A 627 -2.29 10.98 0.13
CA ILE A 627 -2.53 10.35 1.45
C ILE A 627 -2.22 11.23 2.67
N GLY A 628 -1.44 12.30 2.50
CA GLY A 628 -1.12 13.24 3.58
C GLY A 628 -2.21 14.27 3.88
N SER A 629 -3.26 14.36 3.06
CA SER A 629 -4.25 15.44 3.12
C SER A 629 -5.69 14.94 3.07
N VAL A 630 -6.54 15.51 3.91
CA VAL A 630 -8.00 15.25 3.88
C VAL A 630 -8.58 15.63 2.52
N GLY A 631 -8.18 16.76 1.95
CA GLY A 631 -8.62 17.17 0.61
C GLY A 631 -8.15 16.20 -0.49
N GLY A 632 -6.96 15.60 -0.31
CA GLY A 632 -6.48 14.52 -1.17
C GLY A 632 -7.40 13.31 -1.12
N ALA A 633 -7.77 12.84 0.08
CA ALA A 633 -8.71 11.73 0.23
C ALA A 633 -10.06 12.00 -0.47
N LEU A 634 -10.60 13.22 -0.36
CA LEU A 634 -11.84 13.60 -1.05
C LEU A 634 -11.71 13.55 -2.58
N LEU A 635 -10.63 14.11 -3.12
CA LEU A 635 -10.34 14.08 -4.56
C LEU A 635 -10.16 12.64 -5.06
N GLY A 636 -9.50 11.80 -4.27
CA GLY A 636 -9.31 10.37 -4.55
C GLY A 636 -10.62 9.61 -4.64
N SER A 637 -11.49 9.73 -3.64
CA SER A 637 -12.80 9.06 -3.64
C SER A 637 -13.73 9.60 -4.72
N GLY A 638 -13.65 10.90 -5.03
CA GLY A 638 -14.37 11.51 -6.15
C GLY A 638 -13.89 11.02 -7.52
N TYR A 639 -12.58 10.80 -7.67
CA TYR A 639 -11.96 10.35 -8.92
C TYR A 639 -12.52 9.02 -9.42
N ASP A 640 -12.58 8.00 -8.56
CA ASP A 640 -13.13 6.68 -8.91
C ASP A 640 -14.50 6.79 -9.60
N ASN A 641 -15.37 7.62 -9.05
CA ASN A 641 -16.78 7.62 -9.40
C ASN A 641 -17.13 8.59 -10.54
N LEU A 642 -16.49 9.75 -10.61
CA LEU A 642 -16.57 10.65 -11.78
C LEU A 642 -16.16 9.90 -13.04
N LEU A 643 -15.19 9.01 -12.89
CA LEU A 643 -14.59 8.31 -13.99
C LEU A 643 -15.52 7.16 -14.48
N ARG A 644 -16.16 6.40 -13.56
CA ARG A 644 -17.25 5.46 -13.89
C ARG A 644 -18.45 6.12 -14.60
N TYR A 645 -18.69 7.41 -14.37
CA TYR A 645 -19.83 8.17 -14.90
C TYR A 645 -19.69 8.54 -16.39
N PHE A 646 -18.51 8.92 -16.86
CA PHE A 646 -18.31 9.37 -18.25
C PHE A 646 -18.22 8.22 -19.27
N LEU A 647 -18.39 6.97 -18.84
CA LEU A 647 -18.34 5.83 -19.74
C LEU A 647 -19.63 5.66 -20.54
N PRO A 648 -19.55 5.57 -21.88
CA PRO A 648 -20.69 5.22 -22.71
C PRO A 648 -21.27 3.85 -22.31
N SER A 649 -22.59 3.70 -22.44
CA SER A 649 -23.34 2.47 -22.11
C SER A 649 -23.05 1.27 -23.03
N ASN A 650 -22.19 1.41 -24.03
CA ASN A 650 -21.77 0.30 -24.89
C ASN A 650 -20.92 -0.70 -24.10
N ASP A 651 -21.27 -2.00 -24.15
CA ASP A 651 -20.57 -3.05 -23.40
C ASP A 651 -19.07 -3.13 -23.74
N PHE A 652 -18.68 -2.86 -24.99
CA PHE A 652 -17.27 -2.79 -25.38
C PHE A 652 -16.55 -1.62 -24.70
N PHE A 653 -17.11 -0.42 -24.72
CA PHE A 653 -16.50 0.74 -24.07
C PHE A 653 -16.54 0.64 -22.55
N ARG A 654 -17.62 0.11 -21.96
CA ARG A 654 -17.71 -0.14 -20.51
C ARG A 654 -16.65 -1.14 -20.04
N THR A 655 -16.44 -2.21 -20.80
CA THR A 655 -15.43 -3.22 -20.47
C THR A 655 -14.02 -2.69 -20.75
N VAL A 656 -13.80 -2.09 -21.93
CA VAL A 656 -12.46 -1.67 -22.39
C VAL A 656 -11.95 -0.42 -21.70
N LEU A 657 -12.74 0.65 -21.66
CA LEU A 657 -12.36 1.83 -20.90
C LEU A 657 -12.39 1.51 -19.41
N GLY A 658 -13.40 0.81 -18.87
CA GLY A 658 -13.60 0.62 -17.43
C GLY A 658 -12.39 0.10 -16.65
N ALA A 659 -11.49 -0.65 -17.29
CA ALA A 659 -10.29 -1.13 -16.61
C ALA A 659 -8.94 -0.62 -17.15
N LEU A 660 -8.89 0.01 -18.33
CA LEU A 660 -7.90 1.08 -18.59
C LEU A 660 -8.06 2.24 -17.58
N GLN A 661 -9.27 2.39 -17.05
CA GLN A 661 -9.72 3.50 -16.22
C GLN A 661 -9.62 3.24 -14.71
N PHE A 662 -9.44 2.00 -14.26
CA PHE A 662 -9.19 1.72 -12.84
C PHE A 662 -7.71 1.58 -12.55
N GLY A 663 -7.03 0.69 -13.28
CA GLY A 663 -5.60 0.49 -13.13
C GLY A 663 -4.79 1.49 -13.95
N GLY A 664 -5.07 1.56 -15.26
CA GLY A 664 -4.27 2.35 -16.20
C GLY A 664 -4.24 3.85 -15.89
N SER A 665 -5.39 4.47 -15.63
CA SER A 665 -5.46 5.91 -15.37
C SER A 665 -4.96 6.29 -13.97
N THR A 666 -5.14 5.43 -12.97
CA THR A 666 -4.52 5.58 -11.64
C THR A 666 -3.00 5.56 -11.77
N LEU A 667 -2.47 4.58 -12.51
CA LEU A 667 -1.05 4.45 -12.78
C LEU A 667 -0.53 5.64 -13.59
N LEU A 668 -1.28 6.12 -14.58
CA LEU A 668 -0.95 7.31 -15.38
C LEU A 668 -0.90 8.58 -14.51
N VAL A 669 -1.87 8.79 -13.64
CA VAL A 669 -1.90 9.95 -12.74
C VAL A 669 -0.74 9.89 -11.76
N LEU A 670 -0.42 8.71 -11.19
CA LEU A 670 0.78 8.56 -10.34
C LEU A 670 2.08 8.73 -11.14
N TYR A 671 2.08 8.35 -12.42
CA TYR A 671 3.20 8.55 -13.34
C TYR A 671 3.46 10.03 -13.64
N VAL A 672 2.40 10.83 -13.85
CA VAL A 672 2.49 12.27 -14.13
C VAL A 672 2.65 13.09 -12.86
N ALA A 673 1.94 12.73 -11.79
CA ALA A 673 1.85 13.44 -10.53
C ALA A 673 2.10 12.47 -9.34
N PRO A 674 3.37 12.17 -9.00
CA PRO A 674 3.72 11.24 -7.93
C PRO A 674 3.30 11.71 -6.52
N ALA A 675 2.98 12.99 -6.36
CA ALA A 675 2.40 13.55 -5.12
C ALA A 675 0.86 13.40 -5.05
N GLY A 676 0.24 12.78 -6.06
CA GLY A 676 -1.20 12.67 -6.22
C GLY A 676 -1.88 13.93 -6.79
N LEU A 677 -3.20 13.87 -6.92
CA LEU A 677 -4.05 14.95 -7.44
C LEU A 677 -3.92 16.24 -6.62
N ILE A 678 -3.80 16.12 -5.29
CA ILE A 678 -3.58 17.28 -4.43
C ILE A 678 -2.28 18.02 -4.77
N GLY A 679 -1.26 17.30 -5.24
CA GLY A 679 0.01 17.89 -5.69
C GLY A 679 -0.19 18.85 -6.87
N VAL A 680 -1.04 18.47 -7.83
CA VAL A 680 -1.40 19.33 -8.97
C VAL A 680 -2.15 20.57 -8.49
N VAL A 681 -3.15 20.38 -7.62
CA VAL A 681 -3.91 21.49 -7.01
C VAL A 681 -2.99 22.44 -6.25
N THR A 682 -1.99 21.92 -5.52
CA THR A 682 -1.03 22.77 -4.80
C THR A 682 -0.10 23.52 -5.73
N LYS A 683 0.35 22.94 -6.84
CA LYS A 683 1.15 23.65 -7.83
C LYS A 683 0.38 24.82 -8.46
N ILE A 684 -0.90 24.60 -8.78
CA ILE A 684 -1.79 25.66 -9.30
C ILE A 684 -2.00 26.74 -8.24
N ARG A 685 -2.31 26.34 -7.00
CA ARG A 685 -2.44 27.26 -5.86
C ARG A 685 -1.17 28.09 -5.67
N ASP A 686 -0.01 27.46 -5.64
CA ASP A 686 1.27 28.11 -5.36
C ASP A 686 1.67 29.04 -6.51
N ALA A 687 1.39 28.68 -7.77
CA ALA A 687 1.53 29.58 -8.91
C ALA A 687 0.64 30.83 -8.77
N TRP A 688 -0.61 30.66 -8.35
CA TRP A 688 -1.54 31.77 -8.11
C TRP A 688 -1.09 32.65 -6.92
N LEU A 689 -0.62 32.05 -5.83
CA LEU A 689 -0.04 32.77 -4.70
C LEU A 689 1.21 33.56 -5.09
N ARG A 690 2.05 33.05 -5.99
CA ARG A 690 3.22 33.78 -6.52
C ARG A 690 2.82 35.01 -7.29
N ILE A 691 1.79 34.91 -8.14
CA ILE A 691 1.25 36.06 -8.89
C ILE A 691 0.78 37.15 -7.91
N ILE A 692 0.11 36.77 -6.82
CA ILE A 692 -0.34 37.72 -5.80
C ILE A 692 0.84 38.33 -5.03
N ALA A 693 1.80 37.51 -4.62
CA ALA A 693 2.99 37.96 -3.90
C ALA A 693 3.78 38.98 -4.73
N GLN A 694 3.98 38.70 -6.03
CA GLN A 694 4.64 39.62 -6.97
C GLN A 694 3.83 40.90 -7.17
N ARG A 695 2.51 40.81 -7.36
CA ARG A 695 1.64 42.01 -7.51
C ARG A 695 1.61 42.89 -6.26
N ARG A 696 1.76 42.29 -5.08
CA ARG A 696 1.70 42.99 -3.77
C ARG A 696 3.09 43.31 -3.19
N GLN A 697 4.18 42.98 -3.89
CA GLN A 697 5.57 43.12 -3.40
C GLN A 697 5.83 42.45 -2.04
N ILE A 698 5.16 41.32 -1.76
CA ILE A 698 5.37 40.58 -0.50
C ILE A 698 6.46 39.53 -0.73
N ILE A 699 7.55 39.63 0.02
CA ILE A 699 8.63 38.63 -0.02
C ILE A 699 8.18 37.39 0.74
N VAL A 700 8.14 36.25 0.05
CA VAL A 700 7.71 34.97 0.63
C VAL A 700 8.78 33.91 0.36
N PRO A 701 9.83 33.84 1.20
CA PRO A 701 10.98 32.96 0.95
C PRO A 701 10.58 31.50 0.74
N SER A 702 9.57 31.03 1.50
CA SER A 702 9.07 29.65 1.42
C SER A 702 8.42 29.26 0.08
N LEU A 703 7.90 30.24 -0.68
CA LEU A 703 7.22 30.04 -1.96
C LEU A 703 8.20 30.02 -3.15
N PHE A 704 9.37 30.62 -2.91
CA PHE A 704 10.44 30.89 -3.84
C PHE A 704 11.72 30.06 -3.58
N ALA A 705 11.77 29.32 -2.47
CA ALA A 705 12.89 28.48 -2.08
C ALA A 705 13.27 27.39 -3.11
N ASP A 706 12.37 27.07 -4.04
CA ASP A 706 12.63 26.10 -5.11
C ASP A 706 13.21 26.75 -6.40
N TYR A 707 13.39 28.08 -6.42
CA TYR A 707 14.01 28.81 -7.52
C TYR A 707 15.50 29.03 -7.25
N ASP A 708 16.30 29.07 -8.32
CA ASP A 708 17.69 29.49 -8.27
C ASP A 708 17.78 30.88 -7.61
N PRO A 709 18.58 31.06 -6.54
CA PRO A 709 18.73 32.35 -5.86
C PRO A 709 19.07 33.50 -6.82
N ALA A 710 19.87 33.24 -7.86
CA ALA A 710 20.23 34.24 -8.87
C ALA A 710 19.06 34.63 -9.79
N ALA A 711 18.08 33.73 -9.98
CA ALA A 711 16.84 34.02 -10.69
C ALA A 711 15.82 34.73 -9.79
N LEU A 712 15.92 34.52 -8.47
CA LEU A 712 15.12 35.22 -7.47
C LEU A 712 15.51 36.69 -7.37
N GLU A 713 16.82 36.97 -7.31
CA GLU A 713 17.37 38.33 -7.32
C GLU A 713 17.02 39.10 -8.60
N ARG A 714 16.96 38.43 -9.75
CA ARG A 714 16.56 39.06 -11.02
C ARG A 714 15.05 39.33 -11.17
N ARG A 715 14.19 38.61 -10.44
CA ARG A 715 12.71 38.67 -10.60
C ARG A 715 11.99 39.35 -9.45
N LEU A 716 12.56 39.35 -8.25
CA LEU A 716 12.19 40.32 -7.24
C LEU A 716 12.60 41.67 -7.82
N ILE A 717 11.64 42.58 -7.98
CA ILE A 717 11.96 43.97 -8.28
C ILE A 717 13.05 44.37 -7.30
N PRO A 718 14.17 44.96 -7.76
CA PRO A 718 15.17 45.46 -6.83
C PRO A 718 14.39 46.31 -5.85
N LEU A 719 14.42 45.93 -4.57
CA LEU A 719 14.13 46.87 -3.50
C LEU A 719 14.89 48.11 -3.92
N ALA A 720 14.17 49.21 -4.14
CA ALA A 720 14.71 50.44 -4.69
C ALA A 720 16.14 50.59 -4.18
N ASP A 721 17.10 50.78 -5.11
CA ASP A 721 18.52 50.93 -4.78
C ASP A 721 18.60 51.63 -3.44
N PRO A 722 19.24 51.05 -2.42
CA PRO A 722 19.18 51.59 -1.08
C PRO A 722 19.65 53.04 -1.18
N ASP A 723 18.70 53.97 -1.14
CA ASP A 723 19.02 55.38 -1.10
C ASP A 723 19.97 55.47 0.08
N ALA A 724 21.21 55.87 -0.18
CA ALA A 724 22.28 55.95 0.82
C ALA A 724 21.91 56.86 2.01
N HIS A 725 20.73 57.49 1.92
CA HIS A 725 20.13 58.43 2.85
C HIS A 725 18.95 57.85 3.65
N SER A 726 18.58 56.56 3.52
CA SER A 726 17.48 55.98 4.30
C SER A 726 17.84 54.70 5.09
N GLY A 727 17.21 54.52 6.25
CA GLY A 727 17.35 53.34 7.11
C GLY A 727 18.70 53.19 7.82
N LEU A 728 19.03 51.95 8.23
CA LEU A 728 20.30 51.59 8.91
C LEU A 728 21.55 51.93 8.07
N ALA A 729 21.39 52.01 6.74
CA ALA A 729 22.45 52.37 5.82
C ALA A 729 22.85 53.86 5.93
N ALA A 730 21.90 54.74 6.26
CA ALA A 730 22.12 56.18 6.47
C ALA A 730 22.92 56.51 7.74
N LEU A 731 23.02 55.55 8.67
CA LEU A 731 23.79 55.69 9.90
C LEU A 731 25.24 55.27 9.67
N GLY A 732 26.19 56.10 10.14
CA GLY A 732 27.62 55.78 10.10
C GLY A 732 27.95 54.46 10.81
N PRO A 733 29.04 53.76 10.43
CA PRO A 733 29.33 52.39 10.89
C PRO A 733 29.28 52.19 12.41
N GLY A 734 29.69 53.20 13.19
CA GLY A 734 29.67 53.16 14.66
C GLY A 734 28.30 53.36 15.30
N ALA A 735 27.35 53.98 14.60
CA ALA A 735 25.99 54.23 15.12
C ALA A 735 25.06 53.02 14.94
N ARG A 736 25.36 52.14 13.99
CA ARG A 736 24.58 50.92 13.69
C ARG A 736 24.53 49.93 14.86
N PHE A 737 25.57 49.91 15.69
CA PHE A 737 25.71 48.97 16.83
C PHE A 737 25.26 49.55 18.18
N ARG A 738 24.78 50.80 18.23
CA ARG A 738 24.33 51.47 19.48
C ARG A 738 22.82 51.57 19.63
N LEU A 739 22.05 51.09 18.64
CA LEU A 739 20.59 51.12 18.72
C LEU A 739 20.10 50.01 19.66
N GLY A 740 19.45 50.42 20.75
CA GLY A 740 18.78 49.50 21.67
C GLY A 740 17.67 48.74 20.95
N SER A 741 17.68 47.41 21.07
CA SER A 741 16.63 46.54 20.52
C SER A 741 15.33 46.74 21.32
N GLU A 742 14.30 47.32 20.70
CA GLU A 742 12.95 47.37 21.30
C GLU A 742 12.24 46.00 21.33
N LEU A 743 12.81 44.97 20.69
CA LEU A 743 12.31 43.59 20.73
C LEU A 743 12.45 42.90 22.11
N HIS A 744 13.07 43.58 23.10
CA HIS A 744 13.13 43.15 24.50
C HIS A 744 12.64 44.25 25.47
N GLY A 745 11.61 45.01 25.09
CA GLY A 745 10.93 45.98 25.96
C GLY A 745 10.06 45.36 27.07
N GLY A 746 10.54 44.30 27.72
CA GLY A 746 9.74 43.49 28.64
C GLY A 746 10.53 42.74 29.70
N ALA A 747 11.66 43.28 30.18
CA ALA A 747 12.22 42.87 31.46
C ALA A 747 13.09 43.99 32.04
N ARG A 748 12.81 44.29 33.31
CA ARG A 748 13.42 45.27 34.21
C ARG A 748 14.87 45.67 33.89
N SER A 749 15.09 46.97 33.92
CA SER A 749 16.37 47.65 34.17
C SER A 749 17.24 46.91 35.18
N ALA A 750 18.43 46.49 34.75
CA ALA A 750 19.56 46.17 35.61
C ALA A 750 20.79 47.00 35.13
N PRO A 751 21.61 47.52 36.06
CA PRO A 751 22.59 48.56 35.75
C PRO A 751 23.80 48.01 34.98
N ALA A 752 24.39 48.89 34.18
CA ALA A 752 25.57 48.63 33.36
C ALA A 752 26.73 48.07 34.21
N LEU A 753 27.24 46.90 33.83
CA LEU A 753 28.51 46.38 34.30
C LEU A 753 29.62 46.86 33.37
N HIS A 754 30.42 47.79 33.87
CA HIS A 754 31.78 48.05 33.39
C HIS A 754 32.61 46.76 33.44
N HIS A 755 33.26 46.37 32.34
CA HIS A 755 34.67 45.96 32.39
C HIS A 755 35.31 45.77 30.99
N ARG A 756 36.48 46.40 30.86
CA ARG A 756 37.66 46.07 30.02
C ARG A 756 37.76 46.70 28.62
N ASP A 757 38.24 47.95 28.65
CA ASP A 757 38.95 48.67 27.59
C ASP A 757 40.49 48.42 27.62
N ASP A 758 40.98 47.26 28.07
CA ASP A 758 42.42 47.06 28.32
C ASP A 758 43.20 46.21 27.29
N GLU A 759 42.62 45.75 26.18
CA GLU A 759 43.36 44.92 25.20
C GLU A 759 43.66 45.58 23.84
N ARG A 760 43.26 46.84 23.62
CA ARG A 760 43.55 47.55 22.35
C ARG A 760 44.73 48.52 22.40
N LEU A 761 45.36 48.68 23.56
CA LEU A 761 46.59 49.47 23.71
C LEU A 761 47.89 48.66 23.53
N ALA A 762 47.81 47.34 23.28
CA ALA A 762 48.99 46.49 23.14
C ALA A 762 49.36 46.10 21.69
N ILE A 763 48.57 46.47 20.68
CA ILE A 763 48.83 46.07 19.27
C ILE A 763 49.08 47.28 18.34
N GLY A 764 48.90 48.51 18.82
CA GLY A 764 49.14 49.74 18.05
C GLY A 764 50.55 50.33 18.12
N ALA A 765 51.47 49.72 18.87
CA ALA A 765 52.80 50.30 19.15
C ALA A 765 53.99 49.56 18.50
N ALA A 766 53.75 48.71 17.49
CA ALA A 766 54.81 47.94 16.82
C ALA A 766 54.76 47.96 15.29
N SER A 767 54.10 48.94 14.66
CA SER A 767 54.08 49.07 13.19
C SER A 767 54.41 50.49 12.68
N ALA A 768 55.07 51.30 13.50
CA ALA A 768 55.58 52.62 13.11
C ALA A 768 57.12 52.64 13.17
N SER A 769 57.77 51.70 12.50
CA SER A 769 59.20 51.79 12.16
C SER A 769 59.54 50.76 11.09
N LEU A 770 59.27 51.07 9.82
CA LEU A 770 60.03 50.61 8.64
C LEU A 770 59.27 51.09 7.41
N GLY A 771 59.81 52.17 6.83
CA GLY A 771 59.38 52.68 5.54
C GLY A 771 59.91 51.85 4.38
N ASP A 772 59.42 52.25 3.20
CA ASP A 772 59.92 51.98 1.85
C ASP A 772 60.26 50.53 1.48
N ILE A 773 59.50 50.00 0.51
CA ILE A 773 60.03 49.41 -0.74
C ILE A 773 58.85 49.13 -1.69
N ASP A 774 58.98 49.65 -2.91
CA ASP A 774 58.18 49.33 -4.12
C ASP A 774 58.15 47.82 -4.44
N ALA A 775 57.01 47.31 -4.95
CA ALA A 775 56.91 46.49 -6.18
C ALA A 775 55.64 45.60 -6.26
N GLY A 776 54.93 45.70 -7.39
CA GLY A 776 54.41 44.55 -8.15
C GLY A 776 53.04 43.93 -7.78
N PRO A 777 52.26 43.43 -8.77
CA PRO A 777 50.88 42.95 -8.56
C PRO A 777 50.82 41.53 -7.95
N PRO A 778 49.73 41.17 -7.26
CA PRO A 778 49.63 39.91 -6.53
C PRO A 778 49.02 38.79 -7.39
N ASP A 779 49.87 37.94 -7.95
CA ASP A 779 49.51 36.54 -8.25
C ASP A 779 50.47 35.63 -7.46
N ALA A 780 49.88 34.64 -6.79
CA ALA A 780 50.53 33.53 -6.05
C ALA A 780 50.85 33.72 -4.55
N VAL A 781 49.82 33.73 -3.67
CA VAL A 781 49.93 33.13 -2.30
C VAL A 781 48.55 32.58 -1.84
N VAL A 782 48.11 31.43 -2.38
CA VAL A 782 46.92 30.69 -1.88
C VAL A 782 47.28 29.25 -1.45
N GLY A 783 48.56 28.93 -1.26
CA GLY A 783 49.01 27.56 -1.01
C GLY A 783 49.87 27.38 0.23
N ALA A 784 49.45 27.80 1.43
CA ALA A 784 50.21 27.45 2.66
C ALA A 784 49.50 27.62 4.03
N ALA A 785 48.16 27.66 4.14
CA ALA A 785 47.52 27.97 5.44
C ALA A 785 46.29 27.10 5.81
N LEU A 786 46.22 25.85 5.34
CA LEU A 786 45.14 24.92 5.71
C LEU A 786 45.63 23.51 6.11
N SER A 787 46.76 23.43 6.83
CA SER A 787 47.25 22.16 7.39
C SER A 787 47.86 22.30 8.79
N ALA A 788 47.14 22.95 9.72
CA ALA A 788 47.42 22.83 11.16
C ALA A 788 46.17 23.26 11.94
N GLY A 789 45.58 22.35 12.71
CA GLY A 789 44.41 22.66 13.55
C GLY A 789 43.41 21.50 13.64
N ARG A 790 43.91 20.29 13.89
CA ARG A 790 43.10 19.13 14.27
C ARG A 790 43.73 18.59 15.54
N GLU A 791 43.26 19.05 16.70
CA GLU A 791 43.24 18.36 17.99
C GLU A 791 42.60 19.29 19.06
N ASP A 792 41.76 18.68 19.90
CA ASP A 792 41.17 19.14 21.16
C ASP A 792 40.03 20.20 21.16
N ILE A 793 38.78 19.71 21.19
CA ILE A 793 37.73 19.83 22.25
C ILE A 793 36.39 19.29 21.73
#